data_AF-A0A7C5S0U9-F1
#
_entry.id   AF-A0A7C5S0U9-F1
#
_cell.length_a   1.000
_cell.length_b   1.000
_cell.length_c   1.000
_cell.angle_alpha   90.00
_cell.angle_beta   90.00
_cell.angle_gamma   90.00
#
_symmetry.space_group_name_H-M   'P 1'
#
loop_
_entity.id
_entity.type
_entity.pdbx_description
1 polymer ?
#
loop_
_entity_poly.entity_id
_entity_poly.type
_entity_poly.pdbx_seq_one_letter_code
_entity_poly.pdbx_strand_id
1 'polypeptide(L)'
;MSRYQYILLLCLVVFFSSFNLYAGTDPNCEYPNVLLLVDKSGSMDDSISGGRKWDIEKNAIQTILNSFSNSIRFGLSLFPWTVECNVGQVLVNVGDNTASQIMNTLSQNGPNGATPLASSLKAMNNYSGIHDPNRRNFILLTTDGMDTCSGDPTGEPVQAVRELYNSGVGVFVVGFGSGVDANTLSNMATAGGYPRAGNPKYYQCDNAQELNQALNDILRIISQEICDGKDNDCNGEIDDKIQPQLCSGMCNKQGFKYCGNGKWGPCRDAQGNEIPEIGDEGKPCDTKKPGICKDGIWKCDINGNLLCDQLNQPSTEVCDGLDNDCDGSTDEDEQGQVLKKVCEDMCGFGYEYCINGAFDPKTCDGPKPNNACGECGPTPTEICDGKDNDCNGFVDDLAPCEDGKICKGGICMSFCQANECPKGYTCKQAEEGMLCVPDSSIDCFGVKCPDGFACKNGTCQPLPCEEGNSKCENGIRKECKNGVWTDTPCKNGFECKNGVCVEISCYTKGCPDGYICSDGSCNKPDPCTSMSCKSDEFCRDGICVKACGFIKCDTGYYCDSYGNCVLDKCYGIKCKANQYCKDGVCYVDKCYMGGCGYNRTCDQNTGECIDDPCVYIDCPDSLKCYKGQCVRPEDIPVVIYDPNIGSDAGVDTSTNDSSNKTDSSNIEYDYGSYPEEDAGQIPLEGGYNPEAFNNSSSGGCSCSTLF
;
A
#
# COMPACT_ATOMS: atom_id res chain seq x y z
N MET A 1 -49.09 12.57 46.72
CA MET A 1 -48.06 12.14 45.74
C MET A 1 -46.95 11.46 46.51
N SER A 2 -46.69 10.19 46.18
CA SER A 2 -45.91 9.24 46.98
C SER A 2 -44.40 9.54 46.93
N ARG A 3 -43.68 9.20 48.00
CA ARG A 3 -42.21 9.32 48.17
C ARG A 3 -41.38 8.80 46.99
N TYR A 4 -41.98 8.00 46.10
CA TYR A 4 -41.38 7.52 44.85
C TYR A 4 -41.16 8.61 43.77
N GLN A 5 -41.92 9.71 43.77
CA GLN A 5 -41.73 10.79 42.76
C GLN A 5 -40.53 11.71 43.05
N TYR A 6 -40.07 11.80 44.31
CA TYR A 6 -38.88 12.59 44.65
C TYR A 6 -37.57 11.85 44.36
N ILE A 7 -37.57 10.52 44.41
CA ILE A 7 -36.36 9.71 44.14
C ILE A 7 -36.06 9.65 42.63
N LEU A 8 -37.09 9.66 41.76
CA LEU A 8 -36.90 9.72 40.32
C LEU A 8 -36.42 11.09 39.82
N LEU A 9 -36.80 12.20 40.47
CA LEU A 9 -36.34 13.55 40.09
C LEU A 9 -34.91 13.83 40.57
N LEU A 10 -34.47 13.23 41.69
CA LEU A 10 -33.10 13.37 42.19
C LEU A 10 -32.09 12.51 41.43
N CYS A 11 -32.49 11.38 40.83
CA CYS A 11 -31.60 10.60 39.96
C CYS A 11 -31.37 11.27 38.59
N LEU A 12 -32.30 12.09 38.11
CA LEU A 12 -32.21 12.74 36.79
C LEU A 12 -31.35 14.02 36.80
N VAL A 13 -31.14 14.64 37.97
CA VAL A 13 -30.23 15.79 38.13
C VAL A 13 -28.78 15.36 38.41
N VAL A 14 -28.56 14.16 38.99
CA VAL A 14 -27.20 13.65 39.26
C VAL A 14 -26.60 12.89 38.07
N PHE A 15 -27.42 12.40 37.13
CA PHE A 15 -26.94 11.82 35.87
C PHE A 15 -26.59 12.86 34.78
N PHE A 16 -26.99 14.12 34.95
CA PHE A 16 -26.67 15.21 34.01
C PHE A 16 -25.55 16.16 34.47
N SER A 17 -24.87 15.85 35.57
CA SER A 17 -23.76 16.68 36.10
C SER A 17 -22.40 15.99 36.09
N SER A 18 -22.24 14.91 35.30
CA SER A 18 -20.96 14.20 35.16
C SER A 18 -20.54 13.94 33.71
N PHE A 19 -20.97 14.79 32.77
CA PHE A 19 -20.16 15.08 31.59
C PHE A 19 -19.51 16.44 31.84
N ASN A 20 -18.54 16.46 32.76
CA ASN A 20 -17.47 17.40 32.58
C ASN A 20 -16.87 17.04 31.21
N LEU A 21 -16.96 17.94 30.23
CA LEU A 21 -15.94 18.00 29.21
C LEU A 21 -14.63 18.20 29.97
N TYR A 22 -13.96 17.10 30.31
CA TYR A 22 -12.52 17.11 30.38
C TYR A 22 -12.08 17.36 28.94
N ALA A 23 -11.94 18.65 28.58
CA ALA A 23 -10.85 19.02 27.70
C ALA A 23 -9.59 18.62 28.50
N GLY A 24 -9.17 17.36 28.31
CA GLY A 24 -7.87 16.93 28.81
C GLY A 24 -6.87 17.84 28.14
N THR A 25 -6.14 18.62 28.94
CA THR A 25 -4.94 19.29 28.46
C THR A 25 -4.02 18.19 27.95
N ASP A 26 -3.84 18.12 26.62
CA ASP A 26 -2.90 17.17 26.03
C ASP A 26 -1.52 17.43 26.64
N PRO A 27 -0.92 16.45 27.35
CA PRO A 27 0.40 16.63 27.96
C PRO A 27 1.53 16.86 26.94
N ASN A 28 1.30 16.59 25.65
CA ASN A 28 2.24 16.78 24.56
C ASN A 28 1.96 18.05 23.74
N CYS A 29 0.91 18.81 24.08
CA CYS A 29 0.56 20.05 23.39
C CYS A 29 1.54 21.19 23.70
N GLU A 30 2.30 21.60 22.69
CA GLU A 30 3.32 22.62 22.80
C GLU A 30 3.28 23.66 21.67
N TYR A 31 2.29 24.56 21.72
CA TYR A 31 2.27 25.76 20.87
C TYR A 31 3.62 26.49 20.84
N PRO A 32 4.08 26.92 19.65
CA PRO A 32 5.29 27.71 19.51
C PRO A 32 5.13 29.11 20.13
N ASN A 33 6.26 29.67 20.55
CA ASN A 33 6.39 31.04 21.05
C ASN A 33 6.79 31.97 19.89
N VAL A 34 6.05 33.04 19.67
CA VAL A 34 6.37 34.08 18.68
C VAL A 34 6.41 35.45 19.36
N LEU A 35 7.58 36.09 19.33
CA LEU A 35 7.71 37.50 19.67
C LEU A 35 7.60 38.36 18.40
N LEU A 36 6.56 39.18 18.31
CA LEU A 36 6.43 40.20 17.28
C LEU A 36 7.42 41.32 17.63
N LEU A 37 8.48 41.48 16.83
CA LEU A 37 9.47 42.55 16.98
C LEU A 37 9.20 43.59 15.89
N VAL A 38 8.48 44.65 16.26
CA VAL A 38 7.89 45.58 15.28
C VAL A 38 8.60 46.92 15.34
N ASP A 39 9.05 47.37 14.17
CA ASP A 39 9.59 48.70 13.96
C ASP A 39 8.48 49.76 14.09
N LYS A 40 8.74 50.75 14.93
CA LYS A 40 7.92 51.95 15.12
C LYS A 40 8.72 53.23 14.88
N SER A 41 9.77 53.18 14.08
CA SER A 41 10.56 54.35 13.68
C SER A 41 9.70 55.37 12.91
N GLY A 42 10.24 56.59 12.74
CA GLY A 42 9.51 57.67 12.09
C GLY A 42 9.06 57.37 10.66
N SER A 43 9.78 56.53 9.91
CA SER A 43 9.42 56.11 8.55
C SER A 43 8.12 55.30 8.49
N MET A 44 7.71 54.70 9.61
CA MET A 44 6.43 53.99 9.70
C MET A 44 5.20 54.92 9.70
N ASP A 45 5.38 56.24 9.77
CA ASP A 45 4.29 57.22 9.53
C ASP A 45 4.08 57.51 8.03
N ASP A 46 5.00 57.06 7.16
CA ASP A 46 4.87 57.23 5.72
C ASP A 46 3.62 56.53 5.18
N SER A 47 3.05 57.11 4.13
CA SER A 47 1.89 56.55 3.43
C SER A 47 2.31 55.74 2.22
N ILE A 48 1.77 54.53 2.12
CA ILE A 48 1.89 53.65 0.96
C ILE A 48 0.48 53.35 0.40
N SER A 49 0.40 52.50 -0.63
CA SER A 49 -0.90 52.06 -1.16
C SER A 49 -1.72 51.38 -0.05
N GLY A 50 -2.85 52.00 0.34
CA GLY A 50 -3.74 51.51 1.38
C GLY A 50 -3.69 52.25 2.74
N GLY A 51 -2.81 53.24 2.91
CA GLY A 51 -2.76 54.08 4.12
C GLY A 51 -1.36 54.24 4.70
N ARG A 52 -1.29 54.71 5.96
CA ARG A 52 -0.02 54.79 6.70
C ARG A 52 0.51 53.41 7.02
N LYS A 53 1.82 53.19 6.88
CA LYS A 53 2.47 51.90 7.18
C LYS A 53 2.09 51.38 8.57
N TRP A 54 2.15 52.22 9.60
CA TRP A 54 1.76 51.85 10.96
C TRP A 54 0.32 51.36 11.11
N ASP A 55 -0.63 52.00 10.42
CA ASP A 55 -2.03 51.57 10.49
C ASP A 55 -2.24 50.24 9.77
N ILE A 56 -1.52 50.02 8.66
CA ILE A 56 -1.51 48.75 7.94
C ILE A 56 -0.90 47.63 8.79
N GLU A 57 0.26 47.86 9.41
CA GLU A 57 0.94 46.89 10.28
C GLU A 57 0.05 46.48 11.46
N LYS A 58 -0.57 47.45 12.15
CA LYS A 58 -1.52 47.16 13.24
C LYS A 58 -2.69 46.29 12.79
N ASN A 59 -3.28 46.61 11.64
CA ASN A 59 -4.41 45.84 11.10
C ASN A 59 -3.97 44.43 10.71
N ALA A 60 -2.77 44.27 10.15
CA ALA A 60 -2.22 42.97 9.80
C ALA A 60 -1.93 42.13 11.06
N ILE A 61 -1.35 42.73 12.10
CA ILE A 61 -1.17 42.10 13.41
C ILE A 61 -2.52 41.69 14.01
N GLN A 62 -3.55 42.53 13.93
CA GLN A 62 -4.89 42.18 14.41
C GLN A 62 -5.44 40.94 13.70
N THR A 63 -5.28 40.86 12.37
CA THR A 63 -5.71 39.71 11.57
C THR A 63 -5.05 38.43 12.05
N ILE A 64 -3.72 38.42 12.20
CA ILE A 64 -3.00 37.21 12.62
C ILE A 64 -3.31 36.80 14.06
N LEU A 65 -3.50 37.76 14.97
CA LEU A 65 -3.90 37.44 16.34
C LEU A 65 -5.28 36.78 16.36
N ASN A 66 -6.24 37.26 15.55
CA ASN A 66 -7.55 36.63 15.46
C ASN A 66 -7.50 35.20 14.90
N SER A 67 -6.57 34.93 13.97
CA SER A 67 -6.45 33.62 13.32
C SER A 67 -5.61 32.62 14.10
N PHE A 68 -4.57 33.05 14.82
CA PHE A 68 -3.54 32.15 15.38
C PHE A 68 -3.42 32.18 16.91
N SER A 69 -4.22 32.98 17.64
CA SER A 69 -4.12 33.05 19.12
C SER A 69 -4.37 31.73 19.85
N ASN A 70 -5.01 30.77 19.18
CA ASN A 70 -5.26 29.43 19.71
C ASN A 70 -4.24 28.39 19.22
N SER A 71 -3.22 28.80 18.45
CA SER A 71 -2.20 27.90 17.90
C SER A 71 -0.77 28.41 18.15
N ILE A 72 -0.62 29.65 18.63
CA ILE A 72 0.66 30.33 18.84
C ILE A 72 0.56 31.21 20.08
N ARG A 73 1.63 31.23 20.87
CA ARG A 73 1.79 32.11 22.04
C ARG A 73 2.50 33.38 21.61
N PHE A 74 1.80 34.51 21.62
CA PHE A 74 2.33 35.76 21.12
C PHE A 74 2.89 36.66 22.24
N GLY A 75 3.96 37.38 21.92
CA GLY A 75 4.44 38.55 22.65
C GLY A 75 4.64 39.73 21.70
N LEU A 76 4.88 40.93 22.25
CA LEU A 76 5.15 42.14 21.47
C LEU A 76 6.36 42.89 22.04
N SER A 77 7.31 43.19 21.17
CA SER A 77 8.37 44.16 21.39
C SER A 77 8.34 45.24 20.32
N LEU A 78 8.46 46.50 20.75
CA LEU A 78 8.52 47.66 19.85
C LEU A 78 9.91 48.30 19.92
N PHE A 79 10.45 48.70 18.77
CA PHE A 79 11.68 49.49 18.68
C PHE A 79 11.50 50.66 17.70
N PRO A 80 12.12 51.84 17.93
CA PRO A 80 12.89 52.23 19.13
C PRO A 80 12.00 52.34 20.37
N TRP A 81 12.55 52.37 21.58
CA TRP A 81 11.74 52.67 22.78
C TRP A 81 11.29 54.14 22.80
N THR A 82 12.22 55.07 22.55
CA THR A 82 11.97 56.52 22.48
C THR A 82 12.20 57.05 21.06
N VAL A 83 12.45 58.35 20.89
CA VAL A 83 12.81 58.95 19.60
C VAL A 83 14.29 58.78 19.24
N GLU A 84 15.14 58.50 20.23
CA GLU A 84 16.58 58.32 20.04
C GLU A 84 16.91 56.84 19.73
N CYS A 85 18.20 56.53 19.57
CA CYS A 85 18.71 55.16 19.38
C CYS A 85 18.60 54.27 20.64
N ASN A 86 17.54 54.43 21.44
CA ASN A 86 17.25 53.55 22.56
C ASN A 86 16.74 52.20 22.06
N VAL A 87 17.39 51.15 22.56
CA VAL A 87 17.01 49.75 22.37
C VAL A 87 15.51 49.54 22.60
N GLY A 88 14.88 48.72 21.75
CA GLY A 88 13.48 48.33 21.90
C GLY A 88 13.17 47.64 23.23
N GLN A 89 11.88 47.63 23.59
CA GLN A 89 11.39 47.03 24.83
C GLN A 89 10.33 45.98 24.54
N VAL A 90 10.32 44.89 25.31
CA VAL A 90 9.21 43.94 25.36
C VAL A 90 8.09 44.56 26.18
N LEU A 91 6.95 44.82 25.54
CA LEU A 91 5.78 45.48 26.14
C LEU A 91 4.69 44.49 26.52
N VAL A 92 4.62 43.37 25.80
CA VAL A 92 3.76 42.25 26.13
C VAL A 92 4.63 41.00 26.15
N ASN A 93 4.66 40.31 27.28
CA ASN A 93 5.40 39.05 27.38
C ASN A 93 4.74 37.98 26.51
N VAL A 94 5.56 37.09 25.95
CA VAL A 94 5.09 35.89 25.27
C VAL A 94 4.29 35.04 26.26
N GLY A 95 3.08 34.68 25.86
CA GLY A 95 2.18 33.86 26.67
C GLY A 95 0.85 33.60 26.00
N ASP A 96 -0.03 32.92 26.71
CA ASP A 96 -1.36 32.56 26.23
C ASP A 96 -2.31 33.76 26.36
N ASN A 97 -3.27 33.88 25.44
CA ASN A 97 -4.33 34.90 25.49
C ASN A 97 -3.83 36.37 25.53
N THR A 98 -2.71 36.67 24.88
CA THR A 98 -2.08 38.00 24.88
C THR A 98 -2.65 38.97 23.84
N ALA A 99 -3.49 38.50 22.90
CA ALA A 99 -3.99 39.28 21.77
C ALA A 99 -4.58 40.65 22.15
N SER A 100 -5.45 40.69 23.16
CA SER A 100 -6.05 41.95 23.63
C SER A 100 -5.02 42.92 24.21
N GLN A 101 -3.98 42.41 24.90
CA GLN A 101 -2.91 43.24 25.45
C GLN A 101 -2.03 43.81 24.34
N ILE A 102 -1.73 43.01 23.32
CA ILE A 102 -0.97 43.42 22.13
C ILE A 102 -1.72 44.54 21.40
N MET A 103 -3.00 44.36 21.10
CA MET A 103 -3.79 45.36 20.39
C MET A 103 -3.96 46.67 21.18
N ASN A 104 -4.12 46.59 22.50
CA ASN A 104 -4.13 47.77 23.36
C ASN A 104 -2.79 48.51 23.33
N THR A 105 -1.68 47.77 23.40
CA THR A 105 -0.33 48.34 23.36
C THR A 105 -0.06 49.04 22.04
N LEU A 106 -0.38 48.39 20.91
CA LEU A 106 -0.24 48.98 19.57
C LEU A 106 -1.09 50.24 19.38
N SER A 107 -2.29 50.29 19.99
CA SER A 107 -3.18 51.46 19.90
C SER A 107 -2.66 52.67 20.70
N GLN A 108 -1.86 52.44 21.75
CA GLN A 108 -1.28 53.49 22.60
C GLN A 108 0.08 53.98 22.12
N ASN A 109 0.67 53.33 21.10
CA ASN A 109 1.96 53.67 20.53
C ASN A 109 1.80 54.15 19.08
N GLY A 110 2.81 54.85 18.59
CA GLY A 110 2.85 55.33 17.21
C GLY A 110 4.27 55.54 16.69
N PRO A 111 4.42 55.74 15.37
CA PRO A 111 5.70 55.91 14.71
C PRO A 111 6.45 57.12 15.25
N ASN A 112 7.69 56.93 15.68
CA ASN A 112 8.60 58.01 16.03
C ASN A 112 10.04 57.49 16.20
N GLY A 113 11.01 58.31 15.83
CA GLY A 113 12.42 58.10 16.14
C GLY A 113 13.24 57.33 15.12
N ALA A 114 14.46 56.99 15.53
CA ALA A 114 15.45 56.26 14.76
C ALA A 114 15.18 54.74 14.71
N THR A 115 15.95 53.97 13.94
CA THR A 115 15.78 52.52 13.76
C THR A 115 16.95 51.73 14.40
N PRO A 116 16.93 51.46 15.72
CA PRO A 116 17.99 50.76 16.44
C PRO A 116 17.89 49.23 16.30
N LEU A 117 17.83 48.74 15.06
CA LEU A 117 17.55 47.34 14.70
C LEU A 117 18.53 46.34 15.33
N ALA A 118 19.84 46.51 15.11
CA ALA A 118 20.88 45.61 15.62
C ALA A 118 20.84 45.52 17.15
N SER A 119 20.77 46.67 17.83
CA SER A 119 20.76 46.71 19.30
C SER A 119 19.49 46.12 19.89
N SER A 120 18.34 46.30 19.23
CA SER A 120 17.05 45.73 19.64
C SER A 120 17.04 44.21 19.50
N LEU A 121 17.58 43.68 18.39
CA LEU A 121 17.77 42.24 18.20
C LEU A 121 18.75 41.66 19.23
N LYS A 122 19.90 42.29 19.47
CA LYS A 122 20.87 41.87 20.50
C LYS A 122 20.23 41.80 21.89
N ALA A 123 19.33 42.72 22.21
CA ALA A 123 18.64 42.72 23.50
C ALA A 123 17.71 41.51 23.68
N MET A 124 17.18 40.95 22.59
CA MET A 124 16.29 39.80 22.65
C MET A 124 16.98 38.52 23.13
N ASN A 125 18.32 38.39 22.97
CA ASN A 125 19.09 37.28 23.56
C ASN A 125 18.96 37.18 25.09
N ASN A 126 18.55 38.26 25.77
CA ASN A 126 18.35 38.27 27.21
C ASN A 126 16.88 38.09 27.61
N TYR A 127 15.97 37.98 26.64
CA TYR A 127 14.54 37.87 26.90
C TYR A 127 14.14 36.41 27.05
N SER A 128 13.90 35.96 28.28
CA SER A 128 13.60 34.54 28.56
C SER A 128 12.33 34.00 27.90
N GLY A 129 11.39 34.86 27.49
CA GLY A 129 10.12 34.43 26.87
C GLY A 129 10.26 33.79 25.48
N ILE A 130 11.45 33.87 24.89
CA ILE A 130 11.81 33.20 23.62
C ILE A 130 12.94 32.18 23.81
N HIS A 131 13.22 31.75 25.04
CA HIS A 131 14.20 30.68 25.33
C HIS A 131 13.55 29.56 26.16
N ASP A 132 12.31 29.21 25.85
CA ASP A 132 11.64 28.05 26.45
C ASP A 132 12.21 26.77 25.82
N PRO A 133 12.91 25.90 26.55
CA PRO A 133 13.56 24.71 25.99
C PRO A 133 12.56 23.64 25.54
N ASN A 134 11.30 23.75 25.97
CA ASN A 134 10.28 22.80 25.55
C ASN A 134 9.71 23.23 24.20
N ARG A 135 9.51 24.53 23.98
CA ARG A 135 8.81 25.06 22.81
C ARG A 135 9.77 25.51 21.73
N ARG A 136 9.30 25.52 20.48
CA ARG A 136 9.97 26.29 19.43
C ARG A 136 9.78 27.78 19.70
N ASN A 137 10.85 28.55 19.54
CA ASN A 137 10.85 29.98 19.82
C ASN A 137 11.23 30.77 18.56
N PHE A 138 10.45 31.81 18.27
CA PHE A 138 10.62 32.61 17.07
C PHE A 138 10.51 34.10 17.35
N ILE A 139 11.21 34.87 16.54
CA ILE A 139 11.00 36.31 16.37
C ILE A 139 10.44 36.53 14.97
N LEU A 140 9.35 37.29 14.90
CA LEU A 140 8.81 37.82 13.65
C LEU A 140 9.16 39.30 13.60
N LEU A 141 10.19 39.64 12.81
CA LEU A 141 10.69 40.99 12.65
C LEU A 141 9.96 41.67 11.48
N THR A 142 9.31 42.80 11.73
CA THR A 142 8.82 43.71 10.69
C THR A 142 9.58 45.04 10.77
N THR A 143 10.21 45.47 9.67
CA THR A 143 10.90 46.76 9.57
C THR A 143 10.74 47.38 8.18
N ASP A 144 10.69 48.70 8.09
CA ASP A 144 10.54 49.43 6.83
C ASP A 144 11.81 50.16 6.38
N GLY A 145 12.93 49.95 7.07
CA GLY A 145 14.17 50.68 6.84
C GLY A 145 15.44 49.92 7.25
N MET A 146 16.57 50.59 7.05
CA MET A 146 17.90 50.14 7.49
C MET A 146 18.12 50.53 8.95
N ASP A 147 19.01 49.82 9.65
CA ASP A 147 19.52 50.28 10.94
C ASP A 147 20.15 51.68 10.83
N THR A 148 19.72 52.63 11.66
CA THR A 148 20.22 54.01 11.63
C THR A 148 21.04 54.38 12.87
N CYS A 149 21.42 53.41 13.69
CA CYS A 149 21.93 53.63 15.05
C CYS A 149 23.22 52.88 15.37
N SER A 150 23.54 51.83 14.62
CA SER A 150 24.76 51.02 14.77
C SER A 150 25.93 51.62 14.00
N GLY A 151 27.15 51.19 14.37
CA GLY A 151 28.37 51.56 13.65
C GLY A 151 28.55 50.81 12.33
N ASP A 152 27.90 49.65 12.19
CA ASP A 152 27.80 48.87 10.97
C ASP A 152 26.35 48.39 10.76
N PRO A 153 25.54 49.16 9.99
CA PRO A 153 24.12 48.88 9.80
C PRO A 153 23.83 47.68 8.90
N THR A 154 24.85 47.07 8.31
CA THR A 154 24.72 45.91 7.41
C THR A 154 25.18 44.61 8.07
N GLY A 155 26.26 44.66 8.86
CA GLY A 155 26.85 43.50 9.52
C GLY A 155 26.28 43.23 10.91
N GLU A 156 26.08 44.26 11.74
CA GLU A 156 25.63 44.06 13.12
C GLU A 156 24.22 43.45 13.23
N PRO A 157 23.21 43.85 12.43
CA PRO A 157 21.91 43.19 12.45
C PRO A 157 21.99 41.70 12.08
N VAL A 158 22.80 41.36 11.05
CA VAL A 158 23.01 39.98 10.61
C VAL A 158 23.68 39.15 11.71
N GLN A 159 24.66 39.72 12.40
CA GLN A 159 25.31 39.07 13.53
C GLN A 159 24.33 38.84 14.68
N ALA A 160 23.51 39.83 15.03
CA ALA A 160 22.52 39.72 16.10
C ALA A 160 21.51 38.59 15.83
N VAL A 161 21.01 38.50 14.59
CA VAL A 161 20.11 37.43 14.17
C VAL A 161 20.80 36.06 14.22
N ARG A 162 22.08 35.97 13.81
CA ARG A 162 22.85 34.72 13.90
C ARG A 162 23.03 34.25 15.34
N GLU A 163 23.27 35.17 16.26
CA GLU A 163 23.40 34.86 17.70
C GLU A 163 22.08 34.31 18.27
N LEU A 164 20.95 34.92 17.91
CA LEU A 164 19.62 34.41 18.25
C LEU A 164 19.39 33.00 17.69
N TYR A 165 19.69 32.77 16.41
CA TYR A 165 19.54 31.45 15.80
C TYR A 165 20.41 30.38 16.47
N ASN A 166 21.66 30.70 16.77
CA ASN A 166 22.57 29.80 17.50
C ASN A 166 22.09 29.48 18.93
N SER A 167 21.23 30.32 19.50
CA SER A 167 20.60 30.09 20.81
C SER A 167 19.26 29.34 20.74
N GLY A 168 18.86 28.87 19.54
CA GLY A 168 17.62 28.12 19.32
C GLY A 168 16.41 28.98 18.97
N VAL A 169 16.61 30.25 18.62
CA VAL A 169 15.51 31.18 18.26
C VAL A 169 15.52 31.45 16.76
N GLY A 170 14.49 30.99 16.05
CA GLY A 170 14.30 31.29 14.63
C GLY A 170 13.91 32.75 14.40
N VAL A 171 14.40 33.38 13.33
CA VAL A 171 14.03 34.75 12.99
C VAL A 171 13.47 34.81 11.57
N PHE A 172 12.20 35.21 11.46
CA PHE A 172 11.56 35.57 10.20
C PHE A 172 11.67 37.08 9.98
N VAL A 173 12.04 37.47 8.76
CA VAL A 173 12.29 38.87 8.41
C VAL A 173 11.28 39.33 7.37
N VAL A 174 10.52 40.38 7.71
CA VAL A 174 9.56 41.07 6.87
C VAL A 174 10.07 42.49 6.61
N GLY A 175 10.29 42.81 5.34
CA GLY A 175 10.65 44.15 4.88
C GLY A 175 9.42 44.85 4.35
N PHE A 176 9.07 45.99 4.94
CA PHE A 176 7.82 46.68 4.63
C PHE A 176 8.04 47.99 3.86
N GLY A 177 7.45 48.09 2.67
CA GLY A 177 7.68 49.17 1.73
C GLY A 177 8.99 49.05 0.96
N SER A 178 9.17 49.96 0.02
CA SER A 178 10.28 49.92 -0.96
C SER A 178 11.60 50.50 -0.45
N GLY A 179 11.64 51.05 0.78
CA GLY A 179 12.80 51.74 1.37
C GLY A 179 13.78 50.84 2.12
N VAL A 180 13.63 49.52 2.03
CA VAL A 180 14.42 48.56 2.80
C VAL A 180 15.78 48.24 2.18
N ASP A 181 16.76 47.86 3.00
CA ASP A 181 18.01 47.26 2.50
C ASP A 181 17.82 45.76 2.23
N ALA A 182 17.46 45.46 0.97
CA ALA A 182 17.16 44.11 0.53
C ALA A 182 18.32 43.11 0.73
N ASN A 183 19.58 43.56 0.65
CA ASN A 183 20.75 42.71 0.84
C ASN A 183 20.91 42.35 2.32
N THR A 184 20.85 43.35 3.19
CA THR A 184 20.96 43.15 4.64
C THR A 184 19.81 42.29 5.15
N LEU A 185 18.56 42.58 4.76
CA LEU A 185 17.41 41.76 5.18
C LEU A 185 17.49 40.32 4.64
N SER A 186 17.98 40.11 3.41
CA SER A 186 18.20 38.76 2.88
C SER A 186 19.26 38.00 3.67
N ASN A 187 20.35 38.68 4.06
CA ASN A 187 21.40 38.10 4.89
C ASN A 187 20.92 37.81 6.32
N MET A 188 20.07 38.65 6.88
CA MET A 188 19.41 38.43 8.17
C MET A 188 18.49 37.21 8.11
N ALA A 189 17.60 37.11 7.12
CA ALA A 189 16.72 35.96 6.97
C ALA A 189 17.49 34.64 6.82
N THR A 190 18.60 34.68 6.06
CA THR A 190 19.53 33.53 5.94
C THR A 190 20.19 33.20 7.27
N ALA A 191 20.68 34.20 8.00
CA ALA A 191 21.31 34.01 9.31
C ALA A 191 20.32 33.54 10.40
N GLY A 192 19.03 33.88 10.24
CA GLY A 192 17.95 33.55 11.17
C GLY A 192 17.39 32.14 10.99
N GLY A 193 17.90 31.39 10.01
CA GLY A 193 17.53 30.00 9.75
C GLY A 193 16.27 29.80 8.90
N TYR A 194 15.51 30.87 8.62
CA TYR A 194 14.25 30.81 7.89
C TYR A 194 14.21 31.76 6.68
N PRO A 195 15.14 31.60 5.71
CA PRO A 195 15.08 32.36 4.48
C PRO A 195 13.87 31.93 3.66
N ARG A 196 13.14 32.91 3.11
CA ARG A 196 12.11 32.70 2.11
C ARG A 196 12.70 31.99 0.89
N ALA A 197 11.95 31.04 0.32
CA ALA A 197 12.30 30.41 -0.95
C ALA A 197 12.36 31.44 -2.08
N GLY A 198 13.37 31.31 -2.95
CA GLY A 198 13.60 32.28 -4.03
C GLY A 198 14.39 33.53 -3.60
N ASN A 199 14.24 34.62 -4.34
CA ASN A 199 14.82 35.93 -4.05
C ASN A 199 13.71 37.00 -4.05
N PRO A 200 13.78 38.03 -3.18
CA PRO A 200 14.71 38.14 -2.06
C PRO A 200 14.47 37.06 -0.98
N LYS A 201 15.45 36.88 -0.08
CA LYS A 201 15.40 35.84 0.98
C LYS A 201 14.55 36.23 2.19
N TYR A 202 14.08 37.46 2.25
CA TYR A 202 13.10 37.93 3.24
C TYR A 202 11.74 38.13 2.56
N TYR A 203 10.70 38.40 3.36
CA TYR A 203 9.36 38.68 2.86
C TYR A 203 9.22 40.17 2.55
N GLN A 204 9.35 40.54 1.27
CA GLN A 204 9.07 41.90 0.79
C GLN A 204 7.55 42.13 0.75
N CYS A 205 7.10 43.24 1.34
CA CYS A 205 5.70 43.63 1.34
C CYS A 205 5.57 45.12 0.97
N ASP A 206 4.97 45.46 -0.16
CA ASP A 206 4.84 46.86 -0.62
C ASP A 206 3.44 47.45 -0.37
N ASN A 207 2.52 46.66 0.15
CA ASN A 207 1.14 47.05 0.45
C ASN A 207 0.50 46.17 1.55
N ALA A 208 -0.71 46.55 1.96
CA ALA A 208 -1.46 45.86 3.00
C ALA A 208 -1.80 44.39 2.68
N GLN A 209 -2.08 44.06 1.42
CA GLN A 209 -2.42 42.70 1.03
C GLN A 209 -1.20 41.78 1.15
N GLU A 210 -0.05 42.22 0.64
CA GLU A 210 1.20 41.46 0.71
C GLU A 210 1.66 41.25 2.15
N LEU A 211 1.54 42.27 3.00
CA LEU A 211 1.88 42.15 4.41
C LEU A 211 0.99 41.14 5.14
N ASN A 212 -0.34 41.23 4.94
CA ASN A 212 -1.26 40.24 5.51
C ASN A 212 -0.92 38.83 5.00
N GLN A 213 -0.64 38.67 3.71
CA GLN A 213 -0.30 37.38 3.14
C GLN A 213 1.01 36.83 3.73
N ALA A 214 2.06 37.64 3.81
CA ALA A 214 3.36 37.24 4.34
C ALA A 214 3.26 36.80 5.80
N LEU A 215 2.58 37.57 6.66
CA LEU A 215 2.43 37.19 8.07
C LEU A 215 1.61 35.90 8.22
N ASN A 216 0.53 35.72 7.44
CA ASN A 216 -0.24 34.47 7.45
C ASN A 216 0.59 33.26 7.00
N ASP A 217 1.38 33.41 5.94
CA ASP A 217 2.22 32.33 5.42
C ASP A 217 3.32 31.94 6.43
N ILE A 218 3.97 32.93 7.06
CA ILE A 218 4.97 32.70 8.09
C ILE A 218 4.36 31.95 9.28
N LEU A 219 3.21 32.40 9.78
CA LEU A 219 2.60 31.78 10.96
C LEU A 219 2.05 30.39 10.66
N ARG A 220 1.62 30.10 9.44
CA ARG A 220 1.30 28.73 9.01
C ARG A 220 2.52 27.82 9.05
N ILE A 221 3.70 28.31 8.65
CA ILE A 221 4.95 27.54 8.74
C ILE A 221 5.32 27.31 10.22
N ILE A 222 5.17 28.34 11.06
CA ILE A 222 5.49 28.24 12.49
C ILE A 222 4.53 27.30 13.22
N SER A 223 3.24 27.31 12.89
CA SER A 223 2.23 26.49 13.56
C SER A 223 2.14 25.06 13.04
N GLN A 224 2.92 24.67 12.02
CA GLN A 224 2.92 23.30 11.50
C GLN A 224 3.65 22.34 12.44
N GLU A 225 3.18 21.10 12.48
CA GLU A 225 3.87 19.96 13.08
C GLU A 225 5.28 19.76 12.53
N ILE A 226 6.19 19.34 13.42
CA ILE A 226 7.52 18.86 13.04
C ILE A 226 7.77 17.49 13.66
N CYS A 227 8.71 16.75 13.08
CA CYS A 227 8.99 15.38 13.51
C CYS A 227 9.82 15.37 14.80
N ASP A 228 9.17 15.60 15.94
CA ASP A 228 9.80 15.69 17.25
C ASP A 228 9.07 14.89 18.35
N GLY A 229 7.93 14.26 18.02
CA GLY A 229 7.16 13.43 18.93
C GLY A 229 6.27 14.24 19.88
N LYS A 230 6.06 15.52 19.57
CA LYS A 230 5.15 16.42 20.28
C LYS A 230 3.98 16.80 19.37
N ASP A 231 2.93 17.35 19.99
CA ASP A 231 1.78 17.90 19.28
C ASP A 231 1.96 19.43 19.27
N ASN A 232 2.56 19.96 18.19
CA ASN A 232 2.93 21.36 18.08
C ASN A 232 1.77 22.29 17.71
N ASP A 233 0.72 21.77 17.06
CA ASP A 233 -0.48 22.47 16.65
C ASP A 233 -1.69 22.21 17.58
N CYS A 234 -1.51 21.28 18.53
CA CYS A 234 -2.43 20.87 19.58
C CYS A 234 -3.78 20.35 19.08
N ASN A 235 -3.78 19.68 17.93
CA ASN A 235 -4.98 19.08 17.36
C ASN A 235 -5.32 17.71 17.98
N GLY A 236 -4.46 17.16 18.84
CA GLY A 236 -4.62 15.86 19.52
C GLY A 236 -3.99 14.69 18.76
N GLU A 237 -3.33 14.95 17.63
CA GLU A 237 -2.55 13.99 16.85
C GLU A 237 -1.06 14.40 16.90
N ILE A 238 -0.18 13.46 17.26
CA ILE A 238 1.27 13.72 17.34
C ILE A 238 1.91 13.51 15.96
N ASP A 239 2.82 14.41 15.56
CA ASP A 239 3.59 14.33 14.32
C ASP A 239 2.70 14.17 13.06
N ASP A 240 1.49 14.72 13.06
CA ASP A 240 0.54 14.56 11.95
C ASP A 240 0.76 15.59 10.82
N LYS A 241 0.26 15.30 9.62
CA LYS A 241 0.40 16.15 8.42
C LYS A 241 1.85 16.55 8.05
N ILE A 242 2.87 15.90 8.65
CA ILE A 242 4.28 16.12 8.34
C ILE A 242 4.57 15.62 6.93
N GLN A 243 5.11 16.51 6.10
CA GLN A 243 5.53 16.17 4.74
C GLN A 243 6.82 15.34 4.76
N PRO A 244 6.96 14.33 3.89
CA PRO A 244 8.21 13.59 3.75
C PRO A 244 9.38 14.53 3.43
N GLN A 245 10.50 14.35 4.10
CA GLN A 245 11.68 15.18 3.89
C GLN A 245 12.56 14.55 2.79
N LEU A 246 13.00 15.37 1.84
CA LEU A 246 14.01 14.97 0.86
C LEU A 246 15.30 14.54 1.56
N CYS A 247 15.87 13.43 1.10
CA CYS A 247 17.15 12.92 1.58
C CYS A 247 18.02 12.48 0.39
N SER A 248 19.32 12.37 0.64
CA SER A 248 20.27 11.78 -0.30
C SER A 248 21.12 10.75 0.42
N GLY A 249 21.26 9.58 -0.17
CA GLY A 249 22.08 8.48 0.34
C GLY A 249 23.27 8.17 -0.57
N MET A 250 23.79 6.95 -0.46
CA MET A 250 24.88 6.45 -1.29
C MET A 250 24.64 6.68 -2.79
N CYS A 251 25.74 6.86 -3.53
CA CYS A 251 25.73 7.10 -4.97
C CYS A 251 24.85 8.29 -5.40
N ASN A 252 24.69 9.29 -4.52
CA ASN A 252 23.81 10.46 -4.72
C ASN A 252 22.35 10.10 -5.01
N LYS A 253 21.89 8.91 -4.62
CA LYS A 253 20.49 8.53 -4.79
C LYS A 253 19.63 9.42 -3.92
N GLN A 254 18.63 10.03 -4.54
CA GLN A 254 17.67 10.88 -3.86
C GLN A 254 16.47 10.05 -3.46
N GLY A 255 15.88 10.42 -2.34
CA GLY A 255 14.72 9.75 -1.80
C GLY A 255 13.99 10.62 -0.80
N PHE A 256 13.10 9.98 -0.06
CA PHE A 256 12.34 10.60 1.01
C PHE A 256 12.53 9.82 2.30
N LYS A 257 12.58 10.54 3.41
CA LYS A 257 12.44 9.98 4.75
C LYS A 257 11.10 10.41 5.33
N TYR A 258 10.50 9.51 6.09
CA TYR A 258 9.17 9.68 6.66
C TYR A 258 9.29 9.82 8.18
N CYS A 259 8.44 10.63 8.78
CA CYS A 259 8.41 10.76 10.23
C CYS A 259 7.67 9.57 10.86
N GLY A 260 8.20 9.03 11.94
CA GLY A 260 7.49 8.08 12.79
C GLY A 260 8.07 8.10 14.21
N ASN A 261 7.20 8.19 15.21
CA ASN A 261 7.57 8.25 16.63
C ASN A 261 8.60 9.36 16.95
N GLY A 262 8.38 10.58 16.45
CA GLY A 262 9.25 11.74 16.66
C GLY A 262 10.63 11.63 16.04
N LYS A 263 10.83 10.70 15.10
CA LYS A 263 12.11 10.52 14.41
C LYS A 263 11.90 10.30 12.93
N TRP A 264 12.80 10.90 12.15
CA TRP A 264 12.90 10.58 10.73
C TRP A 264 13.42 9.16 10.56
N GLY A 265 12.71 8.35 9.77
CA GLY A 265 13.16 7.03 9.33
C GLY A 265 14.32 7.09 8.32
N PRO A 266 14.77 5.93 7.82
CA PRO A 266 15.82 5.87 6.82
C PRO A 266 15.36 6.48 5.49
N CYS A 267 16.33 6.88 4.67
CA CYS A 267 16.06 7.38 3.33
C CYS A 267 15.52 6.26 2.44
N ARG A 268 14.44 6.50 1.70
CA ARG A 268 13.83 5.51 0.79
C ARG A 268 13.67 6.07 -0.61
N ASP A 269 13.91 5.23 -1.61
CA ASP A 269 13.68 5.58 -3.02
C ASP A 269 12.18 5.60 -3.35
N ALA A 270 11.84 5.96 -4.60
CA ALA A 270 10.45 6.01 -5.06
C ALA A 270 9.76 4.63 -5.05
N GLN A 271 10.52 3.53 -5.00
CA GLN A 271 10.02 2.16 -4.90
C GLN A 271 9.87 1.70 -3.43
N GLY A 272 10.23 2.55 -2.45
CA GLY A 272 10.18 2.25 -1.02
C GLY A 272 11.39 1.47 -0.50
N ASN A 273 12.38 1.19 -1.35
CA ASN A 273 13.60 0.52 -0.91
C ASN A 273 14.46 1.49 -0.11
N GLU A 274 15.09 0.97 0.92
CA GLU A 274 16.01 1.74 1.74
C GLU A 274 17.26 2.10 0.93
N ILE A 275 17.58 3.39 0.90
CA ILE A 275 18.81 3.90 0.32
C ILE A 275 19.86 3.93 1.44
N PRO A 276 20.97 3.17 1.32
CA PRO A 276 22.05 3.18 2.29
C PRO A 276 22.61 4.60 2.52
N GLU A 277 23.09 4.86 3.73
CA GLU A 277 23.58 6.19 4.08
C GLU A 277 24.95 6.47 3.46
N ILE A 278 25.27 7.74 3.24
CA ILE A 278 26.58 8.15 2.74
C ILE A 278 27.67 7.65 3.70
N GLY A 279 28.51 6.72 3.23
CA GLY A 279 29.54 6.05 4.03
C GLY A 279 29.32 4.56 4.29
N ASP A 280 28.21 3.99 3.80
CA ASP A 280 27.92 2.55 3.89
C ASP A 280 28.63 1.68 2.84
N GLU A 281 29.52 2.26 2.05
CA GLU A 281 30.25 1.55 1.00
C GLU A 281 31.09 0.41 1.59
N GLY A 282 30.94 -0.80 1.04
CA GLY A 282 31.57 -2.02 1.55
C GLY A 282 30.86 -2.68 2.74
N LYS A 283 29.76 -2.11 3.26
CA LYS A 283 28.93 -2.80 4.26
C LYS A 283 28.14 -3.95 3.65
N PRO A 284 27.78 -4.99 4.44
CA PRO A 284 26.98 -6.10 3.96
C PRO A 284 25.63 -5.66 3.41
N CYS A 285 25.17 -6.33 2.37
CA CYS A 285 23.86 -6.18 1.76
C CYS A 285 23.31 -7.54 1.33
N ASP A 286 22.01 -7.59 1.06
CA ASP A 286 21.31 -8.79 0.59
C ASP A 286 21.04 -8.65 -0.91
N THR A 287 21.64 -9.52 -1.72
CA THR A 287 21.53 -9.53 -3.19
C THR A 287 20.18 -10.02 -3.69
N LYS A 288 19.31 -10.54 -2.79
CA LYS A 288 18.04 -11.20 -3.09
C LYS A 288 18.16 -12.51 -3.87
N LYS A 289 19.37 -13.05 -4.02
CA LYS A 289 19.60 -14.39 -4.57
C LYS A 289 19.47 -15.46 -3.49
N PRO A 290 19.12 -16.71 -3.85
CA PRO A 290 19.08 -17.83 -2.91
C PRO A 290 20.44 -18.21 -2.33
N GLY A 291 20.43 -19.11 -1.34
CA GLY A 291 21.63 -19.74 -0.81
C GLY A 291 22.74 -18.84 -0.31
N ILE A 292 23.98 -19.26 -0.56
CA ILE A 292 25.19 -18.51 -0.20
C ILE A 292 25.33 -17.21 -1.01
N CYS A 293 24.61 -17.09 -2.12
CA CYS A 293 24.63 -15.94 -3.01
C CYS A 293 23.89 -14.73 -2.46
N LYS A 294 23.06 -14.90 -1.41
CA LYS A 294 22.34 -13.78 -0.78
C LYS A 294 23.30 -12.73 -0.21
N ASP A 295 24.49 -13.13 0.22
CA ASP A 295 25.44 -12.24 0.88
C ASP A 295 26.21 -11.39 -0.14
N GLY A 296 26.11 -10.07 0.00
CA GLY A 296 26.80 -9.09 -0.85
C GLY A 296 27.38 -7.91 -0.06
N ILE A 297 27.98 -6.96 -0.77
CA ILE A 297 28.43 -5.65 -0.23
C ILE A 297 27.97 -4.48 -1.08
N TRP A 298 27.60 -3.37 -0.44
CA TRP A 298 27.18 -2.16 -1.16
C TRP A 298 28.34 -1.51 -1.93
N LYS A 299 28.11 -1.18 -3.20
CA LYS A 299 29.02 -0.43 -4.08
C LYS A 299 28.26 0.52 -4.99
N CYS A 300 28.95 1.55 -5.48
CA CYS A 300 28.48 2.36 -6.59
C CYS A 300 29.09 1.86 -7.91
N ASP A 301 28.28 1.71 -8.95
CA ASP A 301 28.78 1.47 -10.30
C ASP A 301 29.38 2.74 -10.93
N ILE A 302 29.98 2.60 -12.12
CA ILE A 302 30.61 3.72 -12.85
C ILE A 302 29.61 4.81 -13.27
N ASN A 303 28.31 4.52 -13.28
CA ASN A 303 27.23 5.42 -13.62
C ASN A 303 26.55 6.02 -12.37
N GLY A 304 27.01 5.70 -11.16
CA GLY A 304 26.42 6.14 -9.90
C GLY A 304 25.17 5.37 -9.49
N ASN A 305 24.95 4.16 -9.99
CA ASN A 305 23.90 3.27 -9.49
C ASN A 305 24.36 2.52 -8.26
N LEU A 306 23.42 2.36 -7.33
CA LEU A 306 23.60 1.56 -6.14
C LEU A 306 23.53 0.07 -6.53
N LEU A 307 24.57 -0.69 -6.17
CA LEU A 307 24.67 -2.12 -6.41
C LEU A 307 24.95 -2.85 -5.10
N CYS A 308 24.29 -3.99 -4.91
CA CYS A 308 24.69 -4.98 -3.93
C CYS A 308 25.56 -6.02 -4.64
N ASP A 309 26.88 -5.88 -4.53
CA ASP A 309 27.85 -6.73 -5.23
C ASP A 309 28.02 -8.06 -4.49
N GLN A 310 27.73 -9.15 -5.18
CA GLN A 310 27.66 -10.49 -4.61
C GLN A 310 29.04 -10.99 -4.14
N LEU A 311 29.12 -11.50 -2.90
CA LEU A 311 30.37 -12.01 -2.34
C LEU A 311 30.72 -13.43 -2.81
N ASN A 312 29.71 -14.32 -2.89
CA ASN A 312 29.89 -15.72 -3.26
C ASN A 312 29.27 -16.00 -4.62
N GLN A 313 30.03 -16.54 -5.58
CA GLN A 313 29.51 -16.90 -6.90
C GLN A 313 28.90 -18.31 -6.89
N PRO A 314 27.90 -18.59 -7.75
CA PRO A 314 27.36 -19.93 -7.94
C PRO A 314 28.45 -20.96 -8.25
N SER A 315 28.38 -22.11 -7.60
CA SER A 315 29.25 -23.26 -7.83
C SER A 315 28.46 -24.55 -7.66
N THR A 316 28.90 -25.65 -8.28
CA THR A 316 28.24 -26.95 -8.14
C THR A 316 27.98 -27.31 -6.67
N GLU A 317 26.76 -27.81 -6.42
CA GLU A 317 26.31 -28.29 -5.12
C GLU A 317 27.29 -29.30 -4.48
N VAL A 318 27.47 -29.11 -3.18
CA VAL A 318 28.19 -30.01 -2.29
C VAL A 318 27.23 -30.38 -1.17
N CYS A 319 27.28 -31.63 -0.73
CA CYS A 319 26.48 -32.09 0.40
C CYS A 319 26.99 -31.46 1.72
N ASP A 320 26.61 -30.20 1.97
CA ASP A 320 27.01 -29.38 3.11
C ASP A 320 25.83 -28.62 3.76
N GLY A 321 24.63 -28.76 3.19
CA GLY A 321 23.40 -28.16 3.68
C GLY A 321 23.24 -26.69 3.29
N LEU A 322 24.04 -26.22 2.34
CA LEU A 322 23.98 -24.90 1.75
C LEU A 322 23.65 -25.03 0.25
N ASP A 323 22.89 -24.07 -0.24
CA ASP A 323 22.63 -23.86 -1.66
C ASP A 323 23.83 -23.11 -2.28
N ASN A 324 24.76 -23.86 -2.86
CA ASN A 324 26.01 -23.42 -3.46
C ASN A 324 25.85 -22.90 -4.89
N ASP A 325 24.91 -23.44 -5.66
CA ASP A 325 24.64 -23.02 -7.04
C ASP A 325 23.55 -21.94 -7.15
N CYS A 326 22.87 -21.68 -6.03
CA CYS A 326 21.93 -20.59 -5.81
C CYS A 326 20.66 -20.68 -6.66
N ASP A 327 20.22 -21.91 -6.94
CA ASP A 327 18.97 -22.19 -7.65
C ASP A 327 17.74 -22.19 -6.73
N GLY A 328 17.95 -22.20 -5.41
CA GLY A 328 16.90 -22.19 -4.38
C GLY A 328 16.55 -23.55 -3.78
N SER A 329 17.15 -24.62 -4.27
CA SER A 329 17.17 -25.94 -3.65
C SER A 329 18.41 -26.09 -2.77
N THR A 330 18.58 -27.22 -2.07
CA THR A 330 19.78 -27.44 -1.26
C THR A 330 20.23 -28.90 -1.39
N ASP A 331 21.52 -29.10 -1.66
CA ASP A 331 22.16 -30.40 -1.82
C ASP A 331 21.57 -31.24 -2.98
N GLU A 332 21.28 -30.62 -4.13
CA GLU A 332 20.80 -31.27 -5.36
C GLU A 332 21.88 -31.43 -6.45
N ASP A 333 21.57 -32.22 -7.48
CA ASP A 333 22.34 -32.24 -8.73
C ASP A 333 21.75 -31.28 -9.77
N GLU A 334 22.42 -31.15 -10.91
CA GLU A 334 21.98 -30.31 -12.04
C GLU A 334 20.59 -30.66 -12.60
N GLN A 335 19.99 -31.79 -12.18
CA GLN A 335 18.64 -32.20 -12.55
C GLN A 335 17.61 -31.97 -11.43
N GLY A 336 18.01 -31.35 -10.31
CA GLY A 336 17.17 -31.11 -9.13
C GLY A 336 16.93 -32.38 -8.31
N GLN A 337 17.75 -33.41 -8.44
CA GLN A 337 17.66 -34.62 -7.61
C GLN A 337 18.61 -34.52 -6.43
N VAL A 338 18.25 -35.10 -5.28
CA VAL A 338 19.12 -35.13 -4.09
C VAL A 338 20.50 -35.71 -4.42
N LEU A 339 21.56 -35.05 -3.96
CA LEU A 339 22.93 -35.51 -4.13
C LEU A 339 23.08 -36.93 -3.57
N LYS A 340 23.75 -37.78 -4.35
CA LYS A 340 24.02 -39.17 -4.00
C LYS A 340 25.47 -39.52 -4.26
N LYS A 341 26.02 -40.40 -3.45
CA LYS A 341 27.33 -41.01 -3.70
C LYS A 341 27.24 -42.53 -3.59
N VAL A 342 28.12 -43.22 -4.30
CA VAL A 342 28.16 -44.68 -4.30
C VAL A 342 28.50 -45.19 -2.89
N CYS A 343 27.74 -46.16 -2.42
CA CYS A 343 28.02 -46.96 -1.22
C CYS A 343 28.20 -48.43 -1.61
N GLU A 344 28.87 -49.20 -0.74
CA GLU A 344 29.06 -50.64 -0.90
C GLU A 344 28.67 -51.34 0.41
N ASP A 345 27.83 -52.37 0.31
CA ASP A 345 27.46 -53.24 1.41
C ASP A 345 27.88 -54.70 1.14
N MET A 346 27.52 -55.62 2.04
CA MET A 346 27.89 -57.04 1.91
C MET A 346 27.23 -57.78 0.74
N CYS A 347 26.19 -57.20 0.13
CA CYS A 347 25.42 -57.79 -0.96
C CYS A 347 25.64 -57.08 -2.31
N GLY A 348 26.21 -55.87 -2.33
CA GLY A 348 26.63 -55.18 -3.55
C GLY A 348 26.76 -53.66 -3.43
N PHE A 349 26.79 -52.99 -4.58
CA PHE A 349 26.82 -51.52 -4.67
C PHE A 349 25.41 -50.93 -4.64
N GLY A 350 25.29 -49.75 -4.01
CA GLY A 350 24.10 -48.90 -4.03
C GLY A 350 24.50 -47.43 -3.97
N TYR A 351 23.56 -46.57 -3.57
CA TYR A 351 23.78 -45.15 -3.32
C TYR A 351 23.32 -44.75 -1.93
N GLU A 352 24.15 -43.95 -1.25
CA GLU A 352 23.71 -43.20 -0.06
C GLU A 352 23.44 -41.74 -0.45
N TYR A 353 22.42 -41.17 0.17
CA TYR A 353 21.83 -39.88 -0.17
C TYR A 353 22.27 -38.81 0.82
N CYS A 354 22.40 -37.58 0.33
CA CYS A 354 22.64 -36.41 1.16
C CYS A 354 21.38 -36.08 1.97
N ILE A 355 21.51 -36.02 3.30
CA ILE A 355 20.43 -35.69 4.21
C ILE A 355 20.97 -34.73 5.27
N ASN A 356 20.37 -33.52 5.35
CA ASN A 356 20.78 -32.46 6.28
C ASN A 356 22.26 -32.08 6.14
N GLY A 357 22.76 -31.90 4.91
CA GLY A 357 24.15 -31.48 4.65
C GLY A 357 25.21 -32.54 4.97
N ALA A 358 24.82 -33.80 5.02
CA ALA A 358 25.77 -34.91 5.12
C ALA A 358 25.21 -36.17 4.44
N PHE A 359 26.06 -36.93 3.76
CA PHE A 359 25.68 -38.25 3.26
C PHE A 359 25.42 -39.20 4.43
N ASP A 360 24.21 -39.78 4.49
CA ASP A 360 23.83 -40.74 5.55
C ASP A 360 24.01 -42.18 5.05
N PRO A 361 25.00 -42.94 5.57
CA PRO A 361 25.24 -44.32 5.15
C PRO A 361 24.06 -45.27 5.38
N LYS A 362 23.12 -44.92 6.28
CA LYS A 362 21.93 -45.74 6.53
C LYS A 362 20.93 -45.71 5.37
N THR A 363 21.06 -44.73 4.48
CA THR A 363 20.21 -44.58 3.30
C THR A 363 20.69 -45.40 2.12
N CYS A 364 21.84 -46.08 2.25
CA CYS A 364 22.38 -46.94 1.21
C CYS A 364 21.29 -47.89 0.69
N ASP A 365 20.89 -47.69 -0.57
CA ASP A 365 19.85 -48.47 -1.26
C ASP A 365 20.42 -49.71 -1.98
N GLY A 366 21.59 -50.15 -1.53
CA GLY A 366 22.20 -51.40 -1.95
C GLY A 366 21.27 -52.60 -1.72
N PRO A 367 21.50 -53.72 -2.43
CA PRO A 367 20.71 -54.92 -2.27
C PRO A 367 20.79 -55.36 -0.80
N LYS A 368 19.68 -55.36 -0.07
CA LYS A 368 19.67 -55.90 1.30
C LYS A 368 19.63 -57.42 1.24
N PRO A 369 20.03 -58.13 2.33
CA PRO A 369 19.73 -59.54 2.45
C PRO A 369 18.24 -59.78 2.15
N ASN A 370 17.98 -60.49 1.06
CA ASN A 370 16.68 -60.55 0.40
C ASN A 370 16.08 -61.95 0.42
N ASN A 371 16.77 -62.89 1.06
CA ASN A 371 16.24 -64.20 1.34
C ASN A 371 15.88 -64.35 2.79
N ALA A 372 15.00 -65.31 3.04
CA ALA A 372 14.41 -65.46 4.35
C ALA A 372 15.43 -65.93 5.41
N CYS A 373 16.64 -66.37 4.98
CA CYS A 373 17.76 -66.73 5.84
C CYS A 373 18.66 -65.54 6.23
N GLY A 374 18.36 -64.33 5.77
CA GLY A 374 19.16 -63.15 6.08
C GLY A 374 20.49 -63.09 5.30
N GLU A 375 20.58 -63.77 4.15
CA GLU A 375 21.69 -63.71 3.21
C GLU A 375 21.27 -63.08 1.86
N CYS A 376 22.24 -62.83 0.98
CA CYS A 376 22.02 -62.25 -0.35
C CYS A 376 21.81 -63.38 -1.39
N GLY A 377 20.76 -63.32 -2.21
CA GLY A 377 20.49 -64.29 -3.30
C GLY A 377 19.36 -65.29 -2.97
N PRO A 378 19.00 -66.25 -3.84
CA PRO A 378 17.88 -67.17 -3.60
C PRO A 378 18.05 -68.00 -2.31
N THR A 379 16.95 -68.38 -1.68
CA THR A 379 16.95 -69.27 -0.51
C THR A 379 17.49 -70.66 -0.91
N PRO A 380 18.18 -71.37 -0.01
CA PRO A 380 18.44 -72.81 -0.18
C PRO A 380 17.13 -73.58 -0.38
N THR A 381 17.17 -74.78 -0.97
CA THR A 381 15.95 -75.61 -1.11
C THR A 381 15.62 -76.36 0.17
N GLU A 382 14.33 -76.56 0.45
CA GLU A 382 13.86 -77.27 1.64
C GLU A 382 14.25 -78.74 1.72
N ILE A 383 14.43 -79.20 2.96
CA ILE A 383 14.80 -80.58 3.34
C ILE A 383 13.92 -80.95 4.52
N CYS A 384 13.30 -82.13 4.53
CA CYS A 384 12.29 -82.54 5.54
C CYS A 384 12.97 -82.94 6.86
N ASP A 385 13.55 -81.98 7.58
CA ASP A 385 14.40 -82.18 8.76
C ASP A 385 13.94 -81.43 10.01
N GLY A 386 12.79 -80.75 9.94
CA GLY A 386 12.26 -79.98 11.06
C GLY A 386 12.95 -78.63 11.23
N LYS A 387 13.73 -78.20 10.24
CA LYS A 387 14.28 -76.85 10.14
C LYS A 387 13.79 -76.20 8.86
N ASP A 388 13.65 -74.90 8.97
CA ASP A 388 13.27 -74.01 7.89
C ASP A 388 14.55 -73.65 7.12
N ASN A 389 14.94 -74.49 6.16
CA ASN A 389 16.24 -74.39 5.47
C ASN A 389 16.20 -73.40 4.30
N ASP A 390 15.02 -73.20 3.73
CA ASP A 390 14.74 -72.08 2.84
C ASP A 390 14.25 -70.83 3.60
N CYS A 391 14.09 -70.97 4.92
CA CYS A 391 13.74 -69.91 5.86
C CYS A 391 12.37 -69.25 5.60
N ASN A 392 11.48 -69.88 4.82
CA ASN A 392 10.19 -69.32 4.40
C ASN A 392 9.14 -69.23 5.55
N GLY A 393 9.53 -69.58 6.77
CA GLY A 393 8.70 -69.59 7.98
C GLY A 393 7.90 -70.88 8.14
N PHE A 394 7.94 -71.75 7.15
CA PHE A 394 7.29 -73.05 7.13
C PHE A 394 8.32 -74.13 7.02
N VAL A 395 8.74 -74.61 8.19
CA VAL A 395 9.51 -75.83 8.33
C VAL A 395 8.94 -76.94 7.41
N ASP A 396 9.70 -77.25 6.35
CA ASP A 396 9.55 -78.37 5.43
C ASP A 396 8.31 -78.37 4.49
N ASP A 397 7.86 -77.22 4.00
CA ASP A 397 6.62 -77.09 3.21
C ASP A 397 6.72 -77.54 1.74
N LEU A 398 7.91 -77.50 1.16
CA LEU A 398 8.25 -78.02 -0.16
C LEU A 398 9.36 -79.08 -0.08
N ALA A 399 9.60 -79.60 1.12
CA ALA A 399 10.63 -80.57 1.36
C ALA A 399 10.31 -81.92 0.69
N PRO A 400 11.21 -82.45 -0.16
CA PRO A 400 10.99 -83.72 -0.81
C PRO A 400 11.08 -84.88 0.21
N CYS A 401 10.02 -85.68 0.28
CA CYS A 401 10.01 -86.97 0.97
C CYS A 401 10.15 -88.11 -0.04
N GLU A 402 10.95 -89.12 0.28
CA GLU A 402 11.04 -90.35 -0.51
C GLU A 402 9.72 -91.16 -0.43
N ASP A 403 9.42 -91.94 -1.47
CA ASP A 403 8.32 -92.92 -1.52
C ASP A 403 6.90 -92.38 -1.32
N GLY A 404 6.53 -91.29 -2.01
CA GLY A 404 5.13 -90.87 -2.17
C GLY A 404 4.43 -90.41 -0.88
N LYS A 405 5.21 -89.98 0.11
CA LYS A 405 4.73 -89.35 1.35
C LYS A 405 4.79 -87.83 1.19
N ILE A 406 4.01 -87.12 1.99
CA ILE A 406 3.99 -85.65 1.97
C ILE A 406 4.66 -85.13 3.25
N CYS A 407 5.64 -84.23 3.16
CA CYS A 407 6.26 -83.67 4.38
C CYS A 407 5.26 -82.76 5.08
N LYS A 408 5.06 -82.94 6.40
CA LYS A 408 4.31 -81.99 7.22
C LYS A 408 4.82 -81.97 8.65
N GLY A 409 5.47 -80.86 9.02
CA GLY A 409 5.90 -80.55 10.38
C GLY A 409 7.10 -81.37 10.87
N GLY A 410 8.19 -81.44 10.10
CA GLY A 410 9.37 -82.24 10.46
C GLY A 410 9.34 -83.68 9.94
N ILE A 411 8.20 -84.12 9.41
CA ILE A 411 7.86 -85.54 9.32
C ILE A 411 7.03 -85.81 8.06
N CYS A 412 7.44 -86.77 7.26
CA CYS A 412 6.67 -87.27 6.12
C CYS A 412 5.39 -87.99 6.58
N MET A 413 4.23 -87.38 6.32
CA MET A 413 2.88 -87.88 6.61
C MET A 413 2.23 -88.63 5.43
N SER A 414 1.12 -89.31 5.73
CA SER A 414 0.43 -90.24 4.84
C SER A 414 -0.99 -89.77 4.47
N PHE A 415 -1.47 -90.25 3.31
CA PHE A 415 -2.87 -90.21 2.92
C PHE A 415 -3.77 -90.94 3.94
N CYS A 416 -5.01 -90.49 4.16
CA CYS A 416 -6.01 -91.19 4.99
C CYS A 416 -7.27 -91.57 4.20
N GLN A 417 -7.92 -92.70 4.55
CA GLN A 417 -9.31 -92.98 4.16
C GLN A 417 -10.22 -92.86 5.38
N ALA A 418 -11.53 -92.72 5.16
CA ALA A 418 -12.51 -92.23 6.15
C ALA A 418 -12.26 -92.76 7.60
N ASN A 419 -12.13 -91.81 8.54
CA ASN A 419 -11.84 -91.97 9.98
C ASN A 419 -10.42 -92.42 10.39
N GLU A 420 -9.45 -92.46 9.48
CA GLU A 420 -8.04 -92.73 9.83
C GLU A 420 -7.25 -91.48 10.27
N CYS A 421 -7.89 -90.32 10.24
CA CYS A 421 -7.24 -89.05 10.48
C CYS A 421 -7.26 -88.71 12.00
N PRO A 422 -6.14 -88.24 12.60
CA PRO A 422 -6.08 -87.93 14.03
C PRO A 422 -7.08 -86.85 14.48
N LYS A 423 -7.50 -86.90 15.76
CA LYS A 423 -8.46 -85.94 16.34
C LYS A 423 -8.00 -84.48 16.16
N GLY A 424 -8.91 -83.61 15.71
CA GLY A 424 -8.67 -82.17 15.49
C GLY A 424 -8.58 -81.78 14.01
N TYR A 425 -8.49 -82.78 13.14
CA TYR A 425 -8.58 -82.61 11.71
C TYR A 425 -9.76 -83.40 11.21
N THR A 426 -10.49 -82.83 10.25
CA THR A 426 -11.46 -83.63 9.53
C THR A 426 -10.75 -84.21 8.33
N CYS A 427 -10.97 -85.50 8.07
CA CYS A 427 -10.67 -86.09 6.77
C CYS A 427 -11.51 -85.33 5.76
N LYS A 428 -10.94 -84.32 5.12
CA LYS A 428 -11.60 -83.67 4.01
C LYS A 428 -10.74 -83.90 2.80
N GLN A 429 -11.43 -83.93 1.69
CA GLN A 429 -10.78 -84.00 0.42
C GLN A 429 -9.85 -82.80 0.30
N ALA A 430 -8.55 -83.07 0.30
CA ALA A 430 -7.57 -82.13 -0.23
C ALA A 430 -7.29 -82.55 -1.67
N GLU A 431 -6.58 -81.72 -2.42
CA GLU A 431 -6.48 -81.85 -3.86
C GLU A 431 -5.77 -83.15 -4.30
N GLU A 432 -4.80 -83.66 -3.53
CA GLU A 432 -4.09 -84.91 -3.86
C GLU A 432 -4.74 -86.18 -3.30
N GLY A 433 -5.84 -86.07 -2.55
CA GLY A 433 -6.52 -87.19 -1.93
C GLY A 433 -7.17 -86.82 -0.61
N MET A 434 -7.79 -87.80 0.04
CA MET A 434 -8.37 -87.61 1.36
C MET A 434 -7.25 -87.38 2.39
N LEU A 435 -7.19 -86.15 2.90
CA LEU A 435 -6.17 -85.65 3.80
C LEU A 435 -6.83 -84.91 4.97
N CYS A 436 -6.05 -84.54 5.96
CA CYS A 436 -6.56 -83.97 7.20
C CYS A 436 -6.56 -82.41 7.12
N VAL A 437 -7.71 -81.69 7.03
CA VAL A 437 -7.75 -80.20 6.87
C VAL A 437 -8.80 -79.42 7.72
N PRO A 438 -8.58 -78.11 8.02
CA PRO A 438 -9.51 -77.17 8.74
C PRO A 438 -10.13 -76.04 7.85
N ASP A 439 -11.27 -75.40 8.22
CA ASP A 439 -12.14 -74.57 7.31
C ASP A 439 -12.19 -73.03 7.58
N SER A 440 -12.17 -72.15 6.53
CA SER A 440 -13.10 -70.98 6.22
C SER A 440 -12.56 -69.75 5.38
N SER A 441 -13.34 -69.20 4.40
CA SER A 441 -13.61 -67.73 4.04
C SER A 441 -13.77 -67.31 2.51
N ILE A 442 -14.70 -66.36 2.18
CA ILE A 442 -14.83 -65.48 0.95
C ILE A 442 -15.85 -64.32 1.17
N ASP A 443 -15.59 -63.08 0.68
CA ASP A 443 -16.62 -62.03 0.42
C ASP A 443 -16.13 -60.94 -0.59
N CYS A 444 -16.94 -60.64 -1.63
CA CYS A 444 -16.76 -59.58 -2.67
C CYS A 444 -15.76 -59.79 -3.84
N PHE A 445 -15.66 -61.00 -4.38
CA PHE A 445 -14.95 -61.25 -5.64
C PHE A 445 -15.84 -60.95 -6.87
N GLY A 446 -15.46 -59.97 -7.71
CA GLY A 446 -15.96 -59.86 -9.10
C GLY A 446 -16.97 -58.76 -9.50
N VAL A 447 -17.12 -57.64 -8.77
CA VAL A 447 -18.09 -56.56 -9.12
C VAL A 447 -17.39 -55.24 -9.53
N LYS A 448 -17.76 -54.62 -10.67
CA LYS A 448 -17.34 -53.26 -11.13
C LYS A 448 -18.55 -52.31 -11.26
N CYS A 449 -18.43 -51.06 -10.77
CA CYS A 449 -19.51 -50.05 -10.74
C CYS A 449 -19.31 -48.90 -11.77
N PRO A 450 -20.39 -48.24 -12.27
CA PRO A 450 -20.32 -47.09 -13.19
C PRO A 450 -19.92 -45.76 -12.49
N ASP A 451 -19.52 -44.76 -13.27
CA ASP A 451 -19.12 -43.43 -12.76
C ASP A 451 -20.25 -42.77 -11.97
N GLY A 452 -19.90 -42.35 -10.75
CA GLY A 452 -20.84 -41.84 -9.75
C GLY A 452 -21.33 -42.88 -8.72
N PHE A 453 -20.85 -44.14 -8.72
CA PHE A 453 -21.26 -45.22 -7.80
C PHE A 453 -20.11 -46.08 -7.20
N ALA A 454 -20.22 -46.60 -5.96
CA ALA A 454 -19.21 -47.47 -5.27
C ALA A 454 -19.77 -48.82 -4.74
N CYS A 455 -18.94 -49.88 -4.65
CA CYS A 455 -19.36 -51.26 -4.27
C CYS A 455 -19.29 -51.53 -2.75
N LYS A 456 -20.37 -52.08 -2.17
CA LYS A 456 -20.44 -52.53 -0.77
C LYS A 456 -21.37 -53.75 -0.67
N ASN A 457 -20.93 -54.83 0.00
CA ASN A 457 -21.67 -56.11 0.07
C ASN A 457 -22.14 -56.63 -1.31
N GLY A 458 -21.24 -56.59 -2.30
CA GLY A 458 -21.53 -57.06 -3.66
C GLY A 458 -22.48 -56.19 -4.51
N THR A 459 -22.81 -54.95 -4.13
CA THR A 459 -23.68 -54.04 -4.92
C THR A 459 -23.20 -52.58 -4.98
N CYS A 460 -23.52 -51.85 -6.08
CA CYS A 460 -23.06 -50.47 -6.37
C CYS A 460 -24.07 -49.37 -5.93
N GLN A 461 -23.62 -48.27 -5.28
CA GLN A 461 -24.45 -47.16 -4.74
C GLN A 461 -23.95 -45.73 -5.10
N PRO A 462 -24.81 -44.70 -5.32
CA PRO A 462 -24.46 -43.38 -5.87
C PRO A 462 -23.78 -42.37 -4.91
N LEU A 463 -23.06 -41.37 -5.45
CA LEU A 463 -22.36 -40.28 -4.72
C LEU A 463 -23.17 -38.94 -4.64
N PRO A 464 -23.20 -38.21 -3.49
CA PRO A 464 -24.10 -37.05 -3.22
C PRO A 464 -23.59 -35.62 -3.59
N CYS A 465 -24.50 -34.61 -3.70
CA CYS A 465 -24.12 -33.15 -3.70
C CYS A 465 -23.73 -32.65 -2.30
N GLU A 466 -22.87 -31.62 -2.23
CA GLU A 466 -22.42 -31.03 -0.96
C GLU A 466 -23.48 -30.14 -0.32
N GLU A 467 -23.80 -30.43 0.93
CA GLU A 467 -24.85 -29.78 1.70
C GLU A 467 -24.51 -28.31 2.00
N GLY A 468 -25.45 -27.39 1.76
CA GLY A 468 -25.26 -25.95 1.96
C GLY A 468 -24.96 -25.12 0.70
N ASN A 469 -24.69 -25.75 -0.45
CA ASN A 469 -24.51 -25.04 -1.71
C ASN A 469 -25.86 -24.57 -2.31
N SER A 470 -25.87 -23.42 -3.02
CA SER A 470 -27.06 -22.87 -3.70
C SER A 470 -26.78 -22.35 -5.12
N LYS A 471 -27.75 -22.50 -6.03
CA LYS A 471 -27.67 -22.03 -7.43
C LYS A 471 -28.99 -21.38 -7.88
N CYS A 472 -28.98 -20.53 -8.91
CA CYS A 472 -30.20 -20.12 -9.61
C CYS A 472 -30.38 -20.98 -10.86
N GLU A 473 -31.59 -21.49 -11.07
CA GLU A 473 -31.93 -22.24 -12.28
C GLU A 473 -33.33 -21.78 -12.73
N ASN A 474 -33.44 -21.24 -13.95
CA ASN A 474 -34.67 -20.65 -14.50
C ASN A 474 -35.28 -19.55 -13.61
N GLY A 475 -34.44 -18.70 -13.00
CA GLY A 475 -34.89 -17.59 -12.13
C GLY A 475 -35.33 -18.00 -10.72
N ILE A 476 -35.32 -19.29 -10.39
CA ILE A 476 -35.67 -19.83 -9.08
C ILE A 476 -34.39 -20.26 -8.34
N ARG A 477 -34.27 -19.88 -7.06
CA ARG A 477 -33.16 -20.33 -6.20
C ARG A 477 -33.35 -21.80 -5.83
N LYS A 478 -32.29 -22.61 -5.96
CA LYS A 478 -32.21 -24.02 -5.53
C LYS A 478 -31.08 -24.21 -4.52
N GLU A 479 -31.29 -25.10 -3.55
CA GLU A 479 -30.35 -25.37 -2.43
C GLU A 479 -30.14 -26.89 -2.26
N CYS A 480 -28.90 -27.35 -2.05
CA CYS A 480 -28.61 -28.78 -1.82
C CYS A 480 -29.00 -29.17 -0.38
N LYS A 481 -29.98 -30.08 -0.26
CA LYS A 481 -30.46 -30.64 1.01
C LYS A 481 -30.46 -32.16 0.90
N ASN A 482 -29.86 -32.87 1.86
CA ASN A 482 -29.75 -34.34 1.83
C ASN A 482 -29.15 -34.90 0.54
N GLY A 483 -28.14 -34.23 -0.03
CA GLY A 483 -27.49 -34.67 -1.27
C GLY A 483 -28.34 -34.48 -2.53
N VAL A 484 -29.44 -33.71 -2.47
CA VAL A 484 -30.33 -33.40 -3.60
C VAL A 484 -30.65 -31.89 -3.69
N TRP A 485 -30.62 -31.33 -4.90
CA TRP A 485 -31.03 -29.95 -5.17
C TRP A 485 -32.54 -29.77 -4.99
N THR A 486 -32.95 -28.80 -4.15
CA THR A 486 -34.34 -28.53 -3.79
C THR A 486 -34.72 -27.06 -4.08
N ASP A 487 -35.87 -26.81 -4.70
CA ASP A 487 -36.35 -25.46 -5.03
C ASP A 487 -36.72 -24.66 -3.76
N THR A 488 -36.18 -23.45 -3.65
CA THR A 488 -36.41 -22.52 -2.52
C THR A 488 -36.60 -21.08 -3.07
N PRO A 489 -37.78 -20.74 -3.63
CA PRO A 489 -38.01 -19.46 -4.32
C PRO A 489 -37.78 -18.21 -3.46
N CYS A 490 -37.36 -17.11 -4.08
CA CYS A 490 -37.19 -15.82 -3.42
C CYS A 490 -38.53 -15.21 -2.99
N LYS A 491 -38.52 -14.40 -1.93
CA LYS A 491 -39.71 -13.69 -1.43
C LYS A 491 -40.14 -12.60 -2.42
N ASN A 492 -41.41 -12.19 -2.37
CA ASN A 492 -41.93 -11.08 -3.17
C ASN A 492 -41.08 -9.81 -2.96
N GLY A 493 -40.70 -9.16 -4.07
CA GLY A 493 -39.77 -8.03 -4.08
C GLY A 493 -38.30 -8.42 -4.28
N PHE A 494 -37.98 -9.71 -4.46
CA PHE A 494 -36.62 -10.21 -4.69
C PHE A 494 -36.55 -11.13 -5.92
N GLU A 495 -35.44 -11.07 -6.67
CA GLU A 495 -35.12 -11.96 -7.80
C GLU A 495 -33.87 -12.82 -7.49
N CYS A 496 -33.74 -14.01 -8.09
CA CYS A 496 -32.58 -14.88 -7.88
C CYS A 496 -31.43 -14.51 -8.83
N LYS A 497 -30.26 -14.15 -8.29
CA LYS A 497 -28.99 -14.03 -9.05
C LYS A 497 -27.88 -14.83 -8.37
N ASN A 498 -27.18 -15.67 -9.13
CA ASN A 498 -26.02 -16.47 -8.68
C ASN A 498 -26.21 -17.25 -7.35
N GLY A 499 -27.40 -17.84 -7.15
CA GLY A 499 -27.75 -18.60 -5.95
C GLY A 499 -28.27 -17.77 -4.77
N VAL A 500 -28.40 -16.44 -4.91
CA VAL A 500 -28.81 -15.51 -3.85
C VAL A 500 -30.05 -14.72 -4.27
N CYS A 501 -30.95 -14.44 -3.34
CA CYS A 501 -32.11 -13.56 -3.57
C CYS A 501 -31.72 -12.09 -3.36
N VAL A 502 -31.82 -11.28 -4.41
CA VAL A 502 -31.50 -9.85 -4.41
C VAL A 502 -32.76 -9.00 -4.57
N GLU A 503 -32.84 -7.86 -3.89
CA GLU A 503 -34.03 -7.00 -3.88
C GLU A 503 -34.23 -6.27 -5.23
N ILE A 504 -35.48 -6.14 -5.67
CA ILE A 504 -35.86 -5.40 -6.86
C ILE A 504 -35.95 -3.91 -6.48
N SER A 505 -34.98 -3.09 -6.94
CA SER A 505 -34.86 -1.66 -6.63
C SER A 505 -34.44 -0.86 -7.87
N CYS A 506 -34.26 0.46 -7.76
CA CYS A 506 -33.73 1.24 -8.88
C CYS A 506 -32.30 0.84 -9.29
N TYR A 507 -31.55 0.15 -8.41
CA TYR A 507 -30.25 -0.45 -8.75
C TYR A 507 -30.35 -1.68 -9.67
N THR A 508 -31.56 -2.21 -9.89
CA THR A 508 -31.79 -3.32 -10.83
C THR A 508 -32.67 -2.93 -12.02
N LYS A 509 -33.40 -1.80 -11.96
CA LYS A 509 -34.35 -1.37 -13.01
C LYS A 509 -34.14 0.05 -13.57
N GLY A 510 -33.25 0.86 -12.99
CA GLY A 510 -33.08 2.27 -13.37
C GLY A 510 -34.16 3.19 -12.80
N CYS A 511 -33.98 4.51 -13.00
CA CYS A 511 -34.95 5.54 -12.61
C CYS A 511 -35.58 6.23 -13.83
N PRO A 512 -36.82 6.76 -13.69
CA PRO A 512 -37.43 7.61 -14.71
C PRO A 512 -36.63 8.89 -14.95
N ASP A 513 -36.76 9.47 -16.15
CA ASP A 513 -36.06 10.70 -16.55
C ASP A 513 -36.21 11.83 -15.52
N GLY A 514 -35.09 12.49 -15.20
CA GLY A 514 -35.02 13.58 -14.22
C GLY A 514 -34.96 13.17 -12.75
N TYR A 515 -34.88 11.87 -12.45
CA TYR A 515 -34.68 11.34 -11.09
C TYR A 515 -33.42 10.47 -11.00
N ILE A 516 -32.66 10.64 -9.93
CA ILE A 516 -31.49 9.82 -9.63
C ILE A 516 -31.84 8.72 -8.61
N CYS A 517 -31.22 7.56 -8.79
CA CYS A 517 -31.32 6.44 -7.86
C CYS A 517 -30.47 6.77 -6.61
N SER A 518 -31.12 6.93 -5.46
CA SER A 518 -30.48 7.19 -4.17
C SER A 518 -31.13 6.27 -3.14
N ASP A 519 -30.32 5.54 -2.37
CA ASP A 519 -30.79 4.56 -1.37
C ASP A 519 -31.82 3.54 -1.93
N GLY A 520 -31.63 3.13 -3.19
CA GLY A 520 -32.50 2.14 -3.84
C GLY A 520 -33.88 2.66 -4.26
N SER A 521 -34.12 3.98 -4.14
CA SER A 521 -35.37 4.65 -4.54
C SER A 521 -35.14 5.80 -5.53
N CYS A 522 -36.06 5.98 -6.48
CA CYS A 522 -36.08 7.11 -7.42
C CYS A 522 -36.82 8.32 -6.84
N ASN A 523 -36.38 8.81 -5.68
CA ASN A 523 -37.06 9.88 -4.95
C ASN A 523 -36.31 11.22 -4.98
N LYS A 524 -35.10 11.26 -5.56
CA LYS A 524 -34.26 12.45 -5.61
C LYS A 524 -34.26 13.02 -7.03
N PRO A 525 -34.76 14.24 -7.26
CA PRO A 525 -34.67 14.87 -8.58
C PRO A 525 -33.20 15.13 -8.92
N ASP A 526 -32.83 15.00 -10.19
CA ASP A 526 -31.48 15.28 -10.66
C ASP A 526 -31.17 16.78 -10.54
N PRO A 527 -30.22 17.20 -9.68
CA PRO A 527 -29.87 18.59 -9.45
C PRO A 527 -29.25 19.28 -10.69
N CYS A 528 -28.86 18.51 -11.71
CA CYS A 528 -28.26 19.01 -12.94
C CYS A 528 -29.27 19.26 -14.08
N THR A 529 -30.54 18.87 -13.91
CA THR A 529 -31.60 18.98 -14.94
C THR A 529 -31.79 20.41 -15.49
N SER A 530 -31.50 21.44 -14.70
CA SER A 530 -31.69 22.86 -15.06
C SER A 530 -30.39 23.66 -15.23
N MET A 531 -29.24 22.99 -15.21
CA MET A 531 -27.93 23.64 -15.27
C MET A 531 -27.43 23.73 -16.72
N SER A 532 -26.79 24.85 -17.07
CA SER A 532 -26.11 25.04 -18.36
C SER A 532 -24.68 25.51 -18.10
N CYS A 533 -23.73 24.57 -18.11
CA CYS A 533 -22.33 24.83 -17.85
C CYS A 533 -21.59 25.29 -19.12
N LYS A 534 -20.42 25.90 -18.95
CA LYS A 534 -19.57 26.33 -20.08
C LYS A 534 -18.97 25.13 -20.80
N SER A 535 -18.37 25.36 -21.97
CA SER A 535 -17.82 24.29 -22.82
C SER A 535 -16.70 23.46 -22.18
N ASP A 536 -15.97 24.01 -21.21
CA ASP A 536 -14.92 23.32 -20.44
C ASP A 536 -15.39 22.81 -19.06
N GLU A 537 -16.70 22.90 -18.79
CA GLU A 537 -17.33 22.56 -17.51
C GLU A 537 -18.43 21.51 -17.70
N PHE A 538 -18.71 20.73 -16.67
CA PHE A 538 -19.84 19.79 -16.59
C PHE A 538 -20.62 20.02 -15.30
N CYS A 539 -21.87 19.59 -15.25
CA CYS A 539 -22.65 19.69 -14.02
C CYS A 539 -22.34 18.52 -13.09
N ARG A 540 -22.07 18.84 -11.82
CA ARG A 540 -21.95 17.89 -10.74
C ARG A 540 -22.66 18.46 -9.52
N ASP A 541 -23.56 17.70 -8.90
CA ASP A 541 -24.26 18.11 -7.68
C ASP A 541 -24.94 19.50 -7.77
N GLY A 542 -25.38 19.90 -8.97
CA GLY A 542 -26.02 21.21 -9.21
C GLY A 542 -25.05 22.39 -9.32
N ILE A 543 -23.74 22.15 -9.41
CA ILE A 543 -22.70 23.16 -9.66
C ILE A 543 -21.91 22.84 -10.94
N CYS A 544 -21.46 23.87 -11.65
CA CYS A 544 -20.60 23.69 -12.82
C CYS A 544 -19.14 23.54 -12.38
N VAL A 545 -18.54 22.42 -12.76
CA VAL A 545 -17.19 21.99 -12.39
C VAL A 545 -16.35 21.88 -13.66
N LYS A 546 -15.09 22.31 -13.64
CA LYS A 546 -14.19 22.14 -14.78
C LYS A 546 -13.85 20.68 -15.03
N ALA A 547 -13.89 20.26 -16.29
CA ALA A 547 -13.51 18.91 -16.68
C ALA A 547 -11.98 18.74 -16.64
N CYS A 548 -11.51 17.72 -15.92
CA CYS A 548 -10.09 17.40 -15.82
C CYS A 548 -9.43 17.09 -17.16
N GLY A 549 -10.18 16.65 -18.16
CA GLY A 549 -9.68 16.48 -19.53
C GLY A 549 -9.07 17.76 -20.13
N PHE A 550 -9.48 18.95 -19.67
CA PHE A 550 -8.93 20.23 -20.11
C PHE A 550 -7.89 20.83 -19.15
N ILE A 551 -7.61 20.16 -18.04
CA ILE A 551 -6.68 20.64 -17.02
C ILE A 551 -5.37 19.86 -17.12
N LYS A 552 -4.25 20.58 -17.19
CA LYS A 552 -2.91 20.00 -17.15
C LYS A 552 -2.28 20.36 -15.81
N CYS A 553 -2.12 19.37 -14.94
CA CYS A 553 -1.43 19.54 -13.67
C CYS A 553 0.08 19.31 -13.81
N ASP A 554 0.87 19.93 -12.93
CA ASP A 554 2.31 19.74 -12.87
C ASP A 554 2.66 18.31 -12.40
N THR A 555 3.91 17.89 -12.64
CA THR A 555 4.40 16.57 -12.22
C THR A 555 4.23 16.37 -10.71
N GLY A 556 3.60 15.26 -10.31
CA GLY A 556 3.28 14.98 -8.90
C GLY A 556 1.92 15.53 -8.44
N TYR A 557 1.13 16.11 -9.33
CA TYR A 557 -0.22 16.59 -9.04
C TYR A 557 -1.24 15.88 -9.95
N TYR A 558 -2.43 15.63 -9.42
CA TYR A 558 -3.56 15.12 -10.19
C TYR A 558 -4.74 16.08 -10.10
N CYS A 559 -5.64 16.00 -11.08
CA CYS A 559 -6.84 16.80 -11.11
C CYS A 559 -7.92 16.12 -10.26
N ASP A 560 -8.37 16.79 -9.21
CA ASP A 560 -9.37 16.26 -8.29
C ASP A 560 -10.78 16.23 -8.90
N SER A 561 -11.73 15.73 -8.10
CA SER A 561 -13.12 15.56 -8.47
C SER A 561 -13.87 16.88 -8.75
N TYR A 562 -13.25 18.03 -8.42
CA TYR A 562 -13.78 19.39 -8.62
C TYR A 562 -12.95 20.22 -9.61
N GLY A 563 -12.01 19.61 -10.33
CA GLY A 563 -11.23 20.31 -11.35
C GLY A 563 -10.07 21.15 -10.78
N ASN A 564 -9.55 20.82 -9.61
CA ASN A 564 -8.38 21.46 -9.01
C ASN A 564 -7.15 20.55 -9.11
N CYS A 565 -5.98 21.12 -9.41
CA CYS A 565 -4.73 20.38 -9.31
C CYS A 565 -4.31 20.26 -7.84
N VAL A 566 -4.40 19.05 -7.31
CA VAL A 566 -4.01 18.71 -5.94
C VAL A 566 -2.83 17.76 -5.96
N LEU A 567 -2.03 17.78 -4.90
CA LEU A 567 -0.84 16.92 -4.80
C LEU A 567 -1.27 15.44 -4.86
N ASP A 568 -0.70 14.71 -5.81
CA ASP A 568 -0.84 13.27 -5.90
C ASP A 568 0.12 12.62 -4.89
N LYS A 569 -0.39 12.39 -3.67
CA LYS A 569 0.34 11.69 -2.61
C LYS A 569 0.76 10.27 -3.02
N CYS A 570 0.20 9.74 -4.10
CA CYS A 570 0.47 8.41 -4.65
C CYS A 570 1.39 8.44 -5.87
N TYR A 571 1.86 9.62 -6.27
CA TYR A 571 2.76 9.76 -7.40
C TYR A 571 4.05 8.96 -7.20
N GLY A 572 4.30 8.00 -8.09
CA GLY A 572 5.48 7.14 -8.05
C GLY A 572 5.36 5.90 -7.14
N ILE A 573 4.27 5.76 -6.37
CA ILE A 573 4.06 4.61 -5.49
C ILE A 573 3.51 3.43 -6.29
N LYS A 574 4.28 2.33 -6.33
CA LYS A 574 3.86 1.05 -6.93
C LYS A 574 3.32 0.11 -5.85
N CYS A 575 2.00 -0.04 -5.78
CA CYS A 575 1.39 -1.02 -4.90
C CYS A 575 1.48 -2.44 -5.46
N LYS A 576 1.41 -3.45 -4.60
CA LYS A 576 1.41 -4.87 -5.01
C LYS A 576 0.15 -5.19 -5.82
N ALA A 577 0.16 -6.32 -6.53
CA ALA A 577 -1.07 -6.85 -7.13
C ALA A 577 -2.19 -6.88 -6.08
N ASN A 578 -3.38 -6.39 -6.45
CA ASN A 578 -4.58 -6.32 -5.61
C ASN A 578 -4.52 -5.24 -4.52
N GLN A 579 -3.67 -4.22 -4.70
CA GLN A 579 -3.60 -3.04 -3.83
C GLN A 579 -3.75 -1.76 -4.65
N TYR A 580 -4.31 -0.73 -4.04
CA TYR A 580 -4.36 0.62 -4.61
C TYR A 580 -3.73 1.62 -3.65
N CYS A 581 -3.12 2.66 -4.19
CA CYS A 581 -2.57 3.73 -3.38
C CYS A 581 -3.66 4.74 -3.02
N LYS A 582 -3.73 5.11 -1.75
CA LYS A 582 -4.49 6.26 -1.26
C LYS A 582 -3.65 6.99 -0.23
N ASP A 583 -3.57 8.31 -0.35
CA ASP A 583 -2.84 9.18 0.59
C ASP A 583 -1.38 8.76 0.86
N GLY A 584 -0.71 8.15 -0.11
CA GLY A 584 0.67 7.69 0.02
C GLY A 584 0.85 6.29 0.61
N VAL A 585 -0.25 5.57 0.87
CA VAL A 585 -0.24 4.23 1.48
C VAL A 585 -0.96 3.24 0.56
N CYS A 586 -0.39 2.05 0.40
CA CYS A 586 -0.99 0.96 -0.35
C CYS A 586 -1.99 0.20 0.53
N TYR A 587 -3.26 0.28 0.17
CA TYR A 587 -4.34 -0.49 0.78
C TYR A 587 -4.67 -1.70 -0.08
N VAL A 588 -5.09 -2.80 0.54
CA VAL A 588 -5.68 -3.92 -0.19
C VAL A 588 -6.93 -3.42 -0.89
N ASP A 589 -6.99 -3.61 -2.21
CA ASP A 589 -8.15 -3.27 -3.01
C ASP A 589 -9.27 -4.26 -2.67
N LYS A 590 -10.22 -3.81 -1.85
CA LYS A 590 -11.38 -4.63 -1.45
C LYS A 590 -12.37 -4.85 -2.59
N CYS A 591 -12.19 -4.13 -3.71
CA CYS A 591 -12.99 -4.26 -4.92
C CYS A 591 -12.39 -5.22 -5.94
N TYR A 592 -11.24 -5.85 -5.63
CA TYR A 592 -10.49 -6.71 -6.53
C TYR A 592 -11.25 -7.97 -7.03
N MET A 593 -12.40 -8.32 -6.46
CA MET A 593 -13.12 -9.59 -6.74
C MET A 593 -14.63 -9.44 -7.01
N GLY A 594 -15.16 -8.24 -7.24
CA GLY A 594 -16.62 -8.08 -7.37
C GLY A 594 -17.07 -6.86 -8.18
N GLY A 595 -17.87 -7.10 -9.22
CA GLY A 595 -18.63 -6.05 -9.89
C GLY A 595 -19.83 -5.61 -9.05
N CYS A 596 -20.05 -4.30 -8.98
CA CYS A 596 -21.27 -3.76 -8.39
C CYS A 596 -22.44 -3.83 -9.38
N GLY A 597 -23.67 -3.85 -8.87
CA GLY A 597 -24.88 -3.82 -9.69
C GLY A 597 -25.00 -2.56 -10.56
N TYR A 598 -26.09 -2.43 -11.32
CA TYR A 598 -26.29 -1.30 -12.23
C TYR A 598 -26.23 0.04 -11.48
N ASN A 599 -25.58 1.05 -12.08
CA ASN A 599 -25.40 2.40 -11.53
C ASN A 599 -24.68 2.46 -10.16
N ARG A 600 -23.83 1.47 -9.86
CA ARG A 600 -23.03 1.42 -8.63
C ARG A 600 -21.57 1.13 -8.94
N THR A 601 -20.68 1.73 -8.15
CA THR A 601 -19.24 1.46 -8.16
C THR A 601 -18.83 0.92 -6.81
N CYS A 602 -17.76 0.14 -6.75
CA CYS A 602 -17.23 -0.33 -5.49
C CYS A 602 -16.38 0.77 -4.84
N ASP A 603 -16.61 1.07 -3.56
CA ASP A 603 -15.72 1.91 -2.77
C ASP A 603 -14.47 1.11 -2.39
N GLN A 604 -13.32 1.52 -2.90
CA GLN A 604 -12.05 0.80 -2.72
C GLN A 604 -11.62 0.66 -1.24
N ASN A 605 -12.11 1.54 -0.36
CA ASN A 605 -11.76 1.53 1.07
C ASN A 605 -12.63 0.57 1.88
N THR A 606 -13.94 0.53 1.59
CA THR A 606 -14.90 -0.27 2.36
C THR A 606 -15.15 -1.63 1.72
N GLY A 607 -15.01 -1.74 0.39
CA GLY A 607 -15.46 -2.89 -0.40
C GLY A 607 -16.97 -2.91 -0.59
N GLU A 608 -17.68 -1.87 -0.13
CA GLU A 608 -19.11 -1.73 -0.30
C GLU A 608 -19.42 -1.11 -1.65
N CYS A 609 -20.50 -1.55 -2.28
CA CYS A 609 -20.99 -0.88 -3.47
C CYS A 609 -21.66 0.44 -3.05
N ILE A 610 -21.29 1.54 -3.70
CA ILE A 610 -21.87 2.86 -3.52
C ILE A 610 -22.48 3.32 -4.85
N ASP A 611 -23.29 4.37 -4.82
CA ASP A 611 -23.86 4.95 -6.04
C ASP A 611 -22.72 5.42 -6.95
N ASP A 612 -22.75 5.04 -8.24
CA ASP A 612 -21.71 5.43 -9.18
C ASP A 612 -21.86 6.91 -9.52
N PRO A 613 -20.87 7.76 -9.15
CA PRO A 613 -20.96 9.19 -9.39
C PRO A 613 -21.00 9.56 -10.89
N CYS A 614 -20.65 8.64 -11.80
CA CYS A 614 -20.65 8.87 -13.23
C CYS A 614 -21.99 8.65 -13.94
N VAL A 615 -22.98 8.10 -13.25
CA VAL A 615 -24.26 7.71 -13.88
C VAL A 615 -25.03 8.90 -14.47
N TYR A 616 -24.86 10.08 -13.89
CA TYR A 616 -25.59 11.30 -14.24
C TYR A 616 -24.66 12.46 -14.58
N ILE A 617 -23.40 12.15 -14.93
CA ILE A 617 -22.44 13.14 -15.40
C ILE A 617 -22.38 13.08 -16.92
N ASP A 618 -22.89 14.13 -17.55
CA ASP A 618 -22.71 14.38 -18.97
C ASP A 618 -21.42 15.17 -19.19
N CYS A 619 -20.40 14.46 -19.69
CA CYS A 619 -19.13 15.09 -19.99
C CYS A 619 -19.16 15.85 -21.30
N PRO A 620 -18.55 17.05 -21.36
CA PRO A 620 -18.40 17.80 -22.60
C PRO A 620 -17.47 17.07 -23.59
N ASP A 621 -17.71 17.31 -24.87
CA ASP A 621 -16.94 16.76 -26.00
C ASP A 621 -16.84 15.23 -25.99
N SER A 622 -15.64 14.66 -26.22
CA SER A 622 -15.38 13.21 -26.22
C SER A 622 -14.80 12.70 -24.91
N LEU A 623 -14.88 13.49 -23.84
CA LEU A 623 -14.40 13.10 -22.51
C LEU A 623 -15.29 11.99 -21.92
N LYS A 624 -14.72 11.20 -21.03
CA LYS A 624 -15.41 10.10 -20.35
C LYS A 624 -15.43 10.36 -18.86
N CYS A 625 -16.55 10.04 -18.21
CA CYS A 625 -16.61 10.13 -16.77
C CYS A 625 -15.82 8.98 -16.15
N TYR A 626 -14.92 9.31 -15.22
CA TYR A 626 -14.20 8.38 -14.38
C TYR A 626 -14.19 8.91 -12.95
N LYS A 627 -14.66 8.11 -11.98
CA LYS A 627 -14.77 8.47 -10.55
C LYS A 627 -15.44 9.84 -10.30
N GLY A 628 -16.48 10.14 -11.08
CA GLY A 628 -17.26 11.36 -10.95
C GLY A 628 -16.62 12.59 -11.61
N GLN A 629 -15.65 12.41 -12.50
CA GLN A 629 -14.92 13.50 -13.15
C GLN A 629 -14.75 13.22 -14.65
N CYS A 630 -14.86 14.26 -15.48
CA CYS A 630 -14.68 14.18 -16.92
C CYS A 630 -13.21 14.23 -17.29
N VAL A 631 -12.65 13.10 -17.69
CA VAL A 631 -11.25 12.90 -18.05
C VAL A 631 -11.11 12.49 -19.51
N ARG A 632 -9.90 12.55 -20.06
CA ARG A 632 -9.68 12.02 -21.41
C ARG A 632 -9.71 10.50 -21.37
N PRO A 633 -10.25 9.82 -22.40
CA PRO A 633 -10.27 8.36 -22.45
C PRO A 633 -8.91 7.70 -22.20
N GLU A 634 -7.82 8.30 -22.69
CA GLU A 634 -6.46 7.83 -22.50
C GLU A 634 -5.93 7.94 -21.05
N ASP A 635 -6.55 8.78 -20.22
CA ASP A 635 -6.17 8.96 -18.81
C ASP A 635 -6.90 7.97 -17.88
N ILE A 636 -7.82 7.16 -18.41
CA ILE A 636 -8.55 6.15 -17.65
C ILE A 636 -7.68 4.90 -17.50
N PRO A 637 -7.36 4.47 -16.27
CA PRO A 637 -6.61 3.24 -16.06
C PRO A 637 -7.36 2.04 -16.65
N VAL A 638 -6.78 1.37 -17.64
CA VAL A 638 -7.34 0.14 -18.23
C VAL A 638 -7.07 -1.01 -17.26
N VAL A 639 -8.11 -1.50 -16.58
CA VAL A 639 -8.02 -2.74 -15.81
C VAL A 639 -8.13 -3.90 -16.80
N ILE A 640 -7.00 -4.52 -17.15
CA ILE A 640 -7.00 -5.76 -17.93
C ILE A 640 -7.35 -6.89 -16.97
N TYR A 641 -8.61 -7.33 -17.01
CA TYR A 641 -9.03 -8.57 -16.36
C TYR A 641 -8.61 -9.74 -17.26
N ASP A 642 -7.52 -10.42 -16.93
CA ASP A 642 -7.18 -11.72 -17.54
C ASP A 642 -7.66 -12.85 -16.61
N PRO A 643 -8.75 -13.57 -16.94
CA PRO A 643 -9.24 -14.67 -16.14
C PRO A 643 -8.39 -15.96 -16.21
N ASN A 644 -7.26 -15.97 -16.93
CA ASN A 644 -6.45 -17.18 -17.15
C ASN A 644 -5.03 -17.18 -16.55
N ILE A 645 -4.64 -16.19 -15.73
CA ILE A 645 -3.31 -16.23 -15.08
C ILE A 645 -3.42 -16.95 -13.73
N GLY A 646 -3.27 -18.27 -13.80
CA GLY A 646 -2.89 -19.10 -12.67
C GLY A 646 -1.45 -18.81 -12.23
N SER A 647 -1.19 -19.10 -10.96
CA SER A 647 0.07 -19.01 -10.23
C SER A 647 1.37 -19.10 -11.06
N ASP A 648 2.24 -18.14 -10.76
CA ASP A 648 3.71 -18.11 -10.86
C ASP A 648 4.37 -17.40 -12.06
N ALA A 649 5.50 -16.76 -11.74
CA ALA A 649 6.45 -16.02 -12.58
C ALA A 649 6.13 -14.57 -13.02
N GLY A 650 7.05 -13.66 -12.68
CA GLY A 650 7.02 -12.26 -13.03
C GLY A 650 7.36 -11.96 -14.49
N VAL A 651 6.83 -10.84 -14.98
CA VAL A 651 7.25 -10.22 -16.23
C VAL A 651 7.33 -8.71 -16.04
N ASP A 652 8.53 -8.19 -16.31
CA ASP A 652 8.88 -6.80 -16.50
C ASP A 652 8.29 -6.30 -17.84
N THR A 653 7.55 -5.19 -17.80
CA THR A 653 7.33 -4.35 -18.98
C THR A 653 7.50 -2.88 -18.62
N SER A 654 8.76 -2.46 -18.63
CA SER A 654 9.11 -1.08 -19.01
C SER A 654 8.80 -0.84 -20.49
N THR A 655 8.02 0.19 -20.81
CA THR A 655 8.25 1.07 -21.98
C THR A 655 7.46 2.37 -21.80
N ASN A 656 8.18 3.44 -21.42
CA ASN A 656 7.89 4.78 -21.92
C ASN A 656 8.74 4.92 -23.20
N ASP A 657 8.12 4.95 -24.38
CA ASP A 657 8.71 5.67 -25.49
C ASP A 657 7.63 6.31 -26.36
N SER A 658 7.87 7.57 -26.70
CA SER A 658 7.04 8.36 -27.59
C SER A 658 7.52 8.12 -29.03
N SER A 659 6.58 8.14 -29.98
CA SER A 659 6.76 8.14 -31.44
C SER A 659 6.96 6.78 -32.16
N ASN A 660 5.86 6.18 -32.64
CA ASN A 660 5.58 6.12 -34.08
C ASN A 660 4.15 5.62 -34.37
N LYS A 661 3.50 6.26 -35.36
CA LYS A 661 2.23 5.84 -35.95
C LYS A 661 2.45 4.58 -36.80
N THR A 662 1.53 3.61 -36.74
CA THR A 662 0.70 3.15 -37.87
C THR A 662 -0.27 2.04 -37.44
N ASP A 663 -1.56 2.29 -37.69
CA ASP A 663 -2.60 1.36 -38.16
C ASP A 663 -2.88 0.05 -37.39
N SER A 664 -4.00 0.02 -36.66
CA SER A 664 -4.94 -1.11 -36.66
C SER A 664 -6.29 -0.69 -36.08
N SER A 665 -7.26 -0.71 -36.97
CA SER A 665 -8.71 -0.62 -36.81
C SER A 665 -9.33 -1.74 -35.96
N ASN A 666 -10.49 -1.42 -35.38
CA ASN A 666 -11.60 -2.31 -34.99
C ASN A 666 -11.37 -3.33 -33.87
N ILE A 667 -11.76 -2.95 -32.65
CA ILE A 667 -12.54 -3.83 -31.78
C ILE A 667 -13.67 -3.00 -31.16
N GLU A 668 -14.87 -3.17 -31.71
CA GLU A 668 -16.13 -2.62 -31.23
C GLU A 668 -16.69 -3.62 -30.20
N TYR A 669 -16.90 -3.19 -28.95
CA TYR A 669 -17.63 -3.97 -27.95
C TYR A 669 -19.04 -3.38 -27.82
N ASP A 670 -19.99 -4.04 -28.49
CA ASP A 670 -21.42 -3.80 -28.47
C ASP A 670 -22.05 -4.33 -27.16
N TYR A 671 -22.74 -3.45 -26.44
CA TYR A 671 -23.65 -3.84 -25.35
C TYR A 671 -25.02 -4.16 -25.96
N GLY A 672 -25.31 -5.46 -26.03
CA GLY A 672 -26.50 -6.01 -26.65
C GLY A 672 -27.82 -5.42 -26.16
N SER A 673 -28.55 -4.82 -27.10
CA SER A 673 -29.98 -4.51 -27.05
C SER A 673 -30.74 -5.67 -27.73
N TYR A 674 -31.76 -6.24 -27.08
CA TYR A 674 -32.67 -7.21 -27.72
C TYR A 674 -33.72 -6.49 -28.59
N PRO A 675 -33.97 -6.92 -29.84
CA PRO A 675 -34.98 -6.33 -30.71
C PRO A 675 -36.35 -7.03 -30.64
N GLU A 676 -37.42 -6.25 -30.88
CA GLU A 676 -38.78 -6.73 -31.16
C GLU A 676 -38.88 -7.37 -32.57
N GLU A 677 -39.83 -8.31 -32.70
CA GLU A 677 -40.20 -9.04 -33.91
C GLU A 677 -40.85 -8.10 -34.97
N ASP A 678 -40.40 -8.15 -36.22
CA ASP A 678 -41.19 -8.68 -37.35
C ASP A 678 -40.58 -8.40 -38.74
N ALA A 679 -40.56 -9.47 -39.55
CA ALA A 679 -40.65 -9.60 -41.01
C ALA A 679 -39.92 -8.62 -41.98
N GLY A 680 -39.10 -9.20 -42.87
CA GLY A 680 -39.07 -8.75 -44.28
C GLY A 680 -37.75 -8.87 -45.07
N GLN A 681 -37.60 -9.98 -45.81
CA GLN A 681 -36.99 -10.11 -47.15
C GLN A 681 -35.60 -9.49 -47.50
N ILE A 682 -34.65 -10.41 -47.75
CA ILE A 682 -33.59 -10.43 -48.80
C ILE A 682 -33.96 -9.68 -50.12
N PRO A 683 -33.00 -9.13 -50.92
CA PRO A 683 -31.85 -9.88 -51.48
C PRO A 683 -30.51 -9.14 -51.76
N LEU A 684 -29.44 -9.95 -51.74
CA LEU A 684 -28.31 -10.12 -52.68
C LEU A 684 -27.94 -9.01 -53.69
N GLU A 685 -26.64 -8.67 -53.78
CA GLU A 685 -25.70 -8.88 -54.93
C GLU A 685 -24.32 -8.25 -54.57
N GLY A 686 -23.19 -8.95 -54.71
CA GLY A 686 -22.31 -8.94 -55.92
C GLY A 686 -21.18 -7.91 -55.71
N GLY A 687 -19.88 -8.24 -55.66
CA GLY A 687 -19.08 -8.84 -56.72
C GLY A 687 -17.62 -8.34 -56.61
N TYR A 688 -16.70 -9.16 -57.13
CA TYR A 688 -15.25 -9.01 -57.25
C TYR A 688 -14.76 -7.74 -57.97
N ASN A 689 -13.51 -7.28 -57.69
CA ASN A 689 -12.35 -7.35 -58.62
C ASN A 689 -11.11 -6.54 -58.09
N PRO A 690 -9.87 -7.05 -58.18
CA PRO A 690 -8.63 -6.28 -57.91
C PRO A 690 -7.78 -6.05 -59.18
N GLU A 691 -7.26 -4.83 -59.36
CA GLU A 691 -6.11 -4.50 -60.24
C GLU A 691 -5.34 -3.33 -59.60
N ALA A 692 -4.09 -3.53 -59.16
CA ALA A 692 -2.85 -3.34 -59.91
C ALA A 692 -2.30 -1.90 -59.83
N PHE A 693 -1.06 -1.71 -59.36
CA PHE A 693 0.07 -1.21 -60.18
C PHE A 693 1.34 -0.94 -59.34
N ASN A 694 2.43 -1.58 -59.78
CA ASN A 694 3.87 -1.21 -59.81
C ASN A 694 4.24 0.23 -59.37
N ASN A 695 5.43 0.50 -58.83
CA ASN A 695 6.75 0.19 -59.41
C ASN A 695 7.91 0.65 -58.50
N SER A 696 9.04 -0.08 -58.56
CA SER A 696 10.47 0.36 -58.43
C SER A 696 10.92 1.15 -57.19
N SER A 697 12.08 0.94 -56.54
CA SER A 697 13.45 0.63 -56.99
C SER A 697 14.31 0.41 -55.71
N SER A 698 14.96 -0.75 -55.49
CA SER A 698 16.37 -1.10 -55.76
C SER A 698 17.50 -0.29 -55.06
N GLY A 699 18.32 -1.03 -54.29
CA GLY A 699 19.69 -0.71 -53.85
C GLY A 699 19.82 -0.53 -52.31
N GLY A 700 20.58 -1.29 -51.52
CA GLY A 700 21.74 -2.15 -51.79
C GLY A 700 22.92 -1.73 -50.89
N CYS A 701 23.17 -2.52 -49.84
CA CYS A 701 24.31 -2.64 -48.90
C CYS A 701 25.56 -1.73 -48.98
N SER A 702 26.10 -1.37 -47.81
CA SER A 702 27.55 -1.28 -47.54
C SER A 702 27.89 -1.20 -46.05
N CYS A 703 28.61 -2.20 -45.53
CA CYS A 703 29.41 -2.15 -44.30
C CYS A 703 30.81 -1.56 -44.62
N SER A 704 31.39 -0.78 -43.70
CA SER A 704 32.83 -0.53 -43.65
C SER A 704 33.27 -0.14 -42.23
N THR A 705 34.34 -0.78 -41.78
CA THR A 705 35.10 -0.61 -40.54
C THR A 705 36.19 0.48 -40.66
N LEU A 706 36.80 0.82 -39.49
CA LEU A 706 38.04 1.59 -39.22
C LEU A 706 37.88 3.12 -39.10
N PHE A 707 37.94 3.67 -37.87
CA PHE A 707 39.14 3.95 -37.08
C PHE A 707 38.77 4.18 -35.60
#